data_AF-A0A554IZJ3-F1
#
_entry.id   AF-A0A554IZJ3-F1
#
_cell.length_a   1.000
_cell.length_b   1.000
_cell.length_c   1.000
_cell.angle_alpha   90.00
_cell.angle_beta   90.00
_cell.angle_gamma   90.00
#
_symmetry.space_group_name_H-M   'P 1'
#
loop_
_entity.id
_entity.type
_entity.pdbx_description
1 polymer ?
#
loop_
_entity_poly.entity_id
_entity_poly.type
_entity_poly.pdbx_seq_one_letter_code
_entity_poly.pdbx_strand_id
1 'polypeptide(L)'
;MKPSRIFVFLMTARIPVMQTLWRTLVVCLLFFFLMGIGTARAQVFQFMPSDENYAAALAVAFAQESQEQINPDEKINLDEDFAPEDFGVETVGTLPNSPFYFIKSARRGITSFFTFDSTKKAELSLHYASEKFVEAKTLAEQEGVPPGDVEEALDNFKKELDRVETRAEKVAAGGDETKATALGEDIMDSVVKYTKSLDKIEKDLPPEAFTEIHEAKEKALATFGTVGDLVSIEVVSEKLSAILDEQKGSEFKNFKNAEVLKELGEQASAELQEAIKLTEDNTLLKLQNELEELDSSQKAVFEDFVQEVGGNELRHLEIIHDLEVRPVSADLREAIAQAKEEALSRAEERITNLPQDQQEKFWKHLAEGDLEDVRVVNELERNAKPEALEKIEGIKRGVTDSFIKKFDTIGDDAAEKEKILDTVTRFHDAKSIAIFDEIDALIPADKKGVFDEIKKRAAEEIQKDFDRARNEDQRKVILDSLAGDHPEELEAIEWFKGGLDKKYKNVFDDLAQTQFRAIQNRADQIHDKDRLARFETDVKKSEGMFRESPFDWRAIFGSLDDKKRVFDSPNRALEKVREAEVVVADLRAVAQTLPLDTAFSDGRFDRTAQEIGRLLELAERRIELARAVLSYDDVGRAYGEATSAENFARQGLQMAQEYKAGKKRTAPPPTFFLPPIPPDTGGPQTTGGMGGMVLYNDYEFGQYCFYVGGFVKARMYCALRDGRAFDARGKTFPLEVPPEYIPKLDSVSTTPKEGGRCPVVFAPYGDFCSKGKIVYGTDGRGCSTEPTCVPINDADRKTHPTDPNLCGGFAGFECGAGQYCQYPTRDQYGMSDGAGGVADTFGKCVQGNTNTCQAYFTGYVVGEWSGVCTQEHASGCTDPFVYHDFDSCQKALPQFQKPISVPPFQKPIGICPAMPTVNACPFGQKRVVSYSTPECGTYYACEPTTGAEPGTVTYPYKFSNGFVANDYAGAKEYCL
;
A
#
# COMPACT_ATOMS: atom_id res chain seq x y z
N MET A 1 5.88 22.33 61.99
CA MET A 1 5.01 23.41 62.54
C MET A 1 3.68 23.41 61.77
N LYS A 2 2.57 23.27 62.49
CA LYS A 2 1.18 23.57 62.06
C LYS A 2 0.69 24.76 62.93
N PRO A 3 -0.52 25.32 62.77
CA PRO A 3 -1.22 25.92 61.61
C PRO A 3 -1.94 27.25 62.00
N SER A 4 -2.70 27.92 61.11
CA SER A 4 -3.91 28.80 61.38
C SER A 4 -4.46 29.39 60.06
N ARG A 5 -5.68 29.08 59.55
CA ARG A 5 -7.08 29.48 59.89
C ARG A 5 -7.49 30.91 59.46
N ILE A 6 -8.32 31.04 58.40
CA ILE A 6 -9.79 31.36 58.37
C ILE A 6 -10.13 32.83 58.70
N PHE A 7 -10.76 33.58 57.78
CA PHE A 7 -12.10 34.17 57.97
C PHE A 7 -12.73 34.78 56.68
N VAL A 8 -13.99 34.41 56.48
CA VAL A 8 -15.02 34.93 55.56
C VAL A 8 -15.93 35.86 56.36
N PHE A 9 -16.39 37.03 55.86
CA PHE A 9 -17.78 37.52 56.07
C PHE A 9 -18.17 38.89 55.44
N LEU A 10 -19.41 38.93 54.89
CA LEU A 10 -20.41 40.05 54.73
C LEU A 10 -20.08 41.23 53.79
N MET A 11 -20.98 41.85 53.01
CA MET A 11 -22.39 41.64 52.67
C MET A 11 -22.79 42.63 51.54
N THR A 12 -23.62 42.16 50.60
CA THR A 12 -24.79 42.82 49.97
C THR A 12 -24.89 44.34 49.84
N ALA A 13 -24.97 44.82 48.60
CA ALA A 13 -25.88 45.89 48.20
C ALA A 13 -26.58 45.50 46.88
N ARG A 14 -27.91 45.35 46.92
CA ARG A 14 -28.80 45.04 45.79
C ARG A 14 -29.15 46.33 45.05
N ILE A 15 -28.91 46.40 43.74
CA ILE A 15 -29.49 47.42 42.84
C ILE A 15 -30.47 46.69 41.89
N PRO A 16 -31.79 46.92 42.00
CA PRO A 16 -32.80 46.14 41.26
C PRO A 16 -33.00 46.57 39.80
N VAL A 17 -32.25 47.55 39.28
CA VAL A 17 -32.48 48.11 37.93
C VAL A 17 -31.75 47.34 36.82
N MET A 18 -30.67 46.61 37.16
CA MET A 18 -29.85 45.92 36.15
C MET A 18 -30.44 44.57 35.70
N GLN A 19 -31.28 43.95 36.53
CA GLN A 19 -31.83 42.61 36.25
C GLN A 19 -32.95 42.63 35.21
N THR A 20 -33.70 43.74 35.10
CA THR A 20 -34.78 43.89 34.12
C THR A 20 -34.22 44.18 32.73
N LEU A 21 -33.16 44.99 32.63
CA LEU A 21 -32.43 45.27 31.40
C LEU A 21 -31.69 44.03 30.86
N TRP A 22 -31.07 43.24 31.75
CA TRP A 22 -30.43 41.99 31.33
C TRP A 22 -31.45 40.97 30.81
N ARG A 23 -32.62 40.86 31.45
CA ARG A 23 -33.67 39.94 30.99
C ARG A 23 -34.29 40.37 29.67
N THR A 24 -34.45 41.66 29.40
CA THR A 24 -34.92 42.13 28.08
C THR A 24 -33.85 41.95 27.01
N LEU A 25 -32.57 42.18 27.32
CA LEU A 25 -31.47 41.96 26.39
C LEU A 25 -31.31 40.48 26.02
N VAL A 26 -31.40 39.58 27.01
CA VAL A 26 -31.31 38.12 26.77
C VAL A 26 -32.54 37.60 26.02
N VAL A 27 -33.73 38.13 26.27
CA VAL A 27 -34.93 37.75 25.51
C VAL A 27 -34.88 38.29 24.08
N CYS A 28 -34.39 39.52 23.85
CA CYS A 28 -34.18 40.04 22.49
C CYS A 28 -33.07 39.29 21.73
N LEU A 29 -31.98 38.91 22.41
CA LEU A 29 -30.91 38.10 21.80
C LEU A 29 -31.38 36.67 21.49
N LEU A 30 -32.19 36.05 22.36
CA LEU A 30 -32.81 34.75 22.09
C LEU A 30 -33.85 34.82 20.97
N PHE A 31 -34.58 35.93 20.84
CA PHE A 31 -35.55 36.11 19.75
C PHE A 31 -34.88 36.35 18.39
N PHE A 32 -33.72 37.03 18.36
CA PHE A 32 -32.90 37.16 17.16
C PHE A 32 -32.21 35.84 16.79
N PHE A 33 -31.80 35.04 17.79
CA PHE A 33 -31.20 33.71 17.53
C PHE A 33 -32.23 32.68 17.02
N LEU A 34 -33.50 32.80 17.42
CA LEU A 34 -34.56 31.89 16.99
C LEU A 34 -35.20 32.25 15.63
N MET A 35 -34.99 33.47 15.10
CA MET A 35 -35.51 33.90 13.79
C MET A 35 -34.44 34.00 12.69
N GLY A 36 -33.16 33.79 13.01
CA GLY A 36 -32.03 33.99 12.09
C GLY A 36 -31.48 32.73 11.40
N ILE A 37 -31.95 31.53 11.73
CA ILE A 37 -31.50 30.29 11.06
C ILE A 37 -32.40 30.02 9.87
N GLY A 38 -32.28 30.86 8.85
CA GLY A 38 -32.67 30.47 7.50
C GLY A 38 -31.73 29.34 7.07
N THR A 39 -32.27 28.15 6.83
CA THR A 39 -31.52 27.05 6.24
C THR A 39 -31.01 27.48 4.86
N ALA A 40 -29.76 27.93 4.78
CA ALA A 40 -29.05 28.02 3.51
C ALA A 40 -28.84 26.58 3.03
N ARG A 41 -29.79 26.07 2.25
CA ARG A 41 -29.55 24.90 1.41
C ARG A 41 -28.42 25.30 0.46
N ALA A 42 -27.25 24.67 0.59
CA ALA A 42 -26.25 24.70 -0.46
C ALA A 42 -26.94 24.22 -1.74
N GLN A 43 -27.19 25.14 -2.66
CA GLN A 43 -27.57 24.76 -4.02
C GLN A 43 -26.30 24.18 -4.62
N VAL A 44 -26.25 22.85 -4.77
CA VAL A 44 -25.33 22.23 -5.72
C VAL A 44 -25.67 22.89 -7.06
N PHE A 45 -24.82 23.81 -7.52
CA PHE A 45 -25.02 24.46 -8.81
C PHE A 45 -24.80 23.40 -9.88
N GLN A 46 -25.89 22.77 -10.31
CA GLN A 46 -25.89 21.94 -11.50
C GLN A 46 -25.86 22.88 -12.69
N PHE A 47 -24.68 23.07 -13.28
CA PHE A 47 -24.57 23.77 -14.56
C PHE A 47 -25.14 22.87 -15.65
N MET A 48 -26.17 23.33 -16.33
CA MET A 48 -26.68 22.70 -17.54
C MET A 48 -25.71 22.97 -18.69
N PRO A 49 -25.57 22.08 -19.69
CA PRO A 49 -24.73 22.33 -20.87
C PRO A 49 -25.10 23.62 -21.64
N SER A 50 -26.30 24.17 -21.41
CA SER A 50 -26.76 25.45 -21.96
C SER A 50 -26.29 26.69 -21.20
N ASP A 51 -25.70 26.54 -20.01
CA ASP A 51 -25.28 27.68 -19.19
C ASP A 51 -23.99 28.31 -19.75
N GLU A 52 -23.93 29.64 -19.80
CA GLU A 52 -22.76 30.38 -20.34
C GLU A 52 -21.45 30.05 -19.59
N ASN A 53 -21.55 29.61 -18.34
CA ASN A 53 -20.42 29.25 -17.48
C ASN A 53 -20.09 27.75 -17.50
N TYR A 54 -20.84 26.90 -18.21
CA TYR A 54 -20.66 25.45 -18.18
C TYR A 54 -19.25 25.03 -18.60
N ALA A 55 -18.75 25.58 -19.71
CA ALA A 55 -17.41 25.27 -20.21
C ALA A 55 -16.30 25.73 -19.25
N ALA A 56 -16.48 26.89 -18.59
CA ALA A 56 -15.51 27.40 -17.62
C ALA A 56 -15.51 26.55 -16.34
N ALA A 57 -16.68 26.18 -15.83
CA ALA A 57 -16.80 25.28 -14.68
C ALA A 57 -16.19 23.90 -14.98
N LEU A 58 -16.41 23.37 -16.19
CA LEU A 58 -15.84 22.10 -16.62
C LEU A 58 -14.31 22.15 -16.75
N ALA A 59 -13.76 23.26 -17.26
CA ALA A 59 -12.31 23.47 -17.32
C ALA A 59 -11.68 23.56 -15.91
N VAL A 60 -12.35 24.23 -14.96
CA VAL A 60 -11.89 24.28 -13.56
C VAL A 60 -11.94 22.90 -12.91
N ALA A 61 -13.03 22.15 -13.11
CA ALA A 61 -13.15 20.79 -12.58
C ALA A 61 -12.07 19.85 -13.17
N PHE A 62 -11.83 19.95 -14.48
CA PHE A 62 -10.77 19.19 -15.16
C PHE A 62 -9.37 19.50 -14.62
N ALA A 63 -9.06 20.79 -14.41
CA ALA A 63 -7.79 21.22 -13.86
C ALA A 63 -7.61 20.74 -12.41
N GLN A 64 -8.64 20.90 -11.58
CA GLN A 64 -8.62 20.44 -10.19
C GLN A 64 -8.41 18.93 -10.10
N GLU A 65 -9.14 18.13 -10.89
CA GLU A 65 -8.98 16.66 -10.91
C GLU A 65 -7.57 16.25 -11.39
N SER A 66 -7.01 16.96 -12.37
CA SER A 66 -5.65 16.68 -12.85
C SER A 66 -4.60 16.99 -11.78
N GLN A 67 -4.77 18.10 -11.04
CA GLN A 67 -3.88 18.52 -9.97
C GLN A 67 -3.93 17.57 -8.78
N GLU A 68 -5.13 17.19 -8.32
CA GLU A 68 -5.35 16.24 -7.21
C GLU A 68 -4.65 14.89 -7.50
N GLN A 69 -4.77 14.40 -8.74
CA GLN A 69 -4.18 13.11 -9.14
C GLN A 69 -2.65 13.11 -9.21
N ILE A 70 -2.00 14.27 -9.30
CA ILE A 70 -0.54 14.36 -9.37
C ILE A 70 0.10 15.08 -8.18
N ASN A 71 -0.69 15.43 -7.17
CA ASN A 71 -0.18 16.07 -5.96
C ASN A 71 0.44 15.01 -5.04
N PRO A 72 1.78 14.96 -4.87
CA PRO A 72 2.41 13.96 -4.03
C PRO A 72 2.09 14.19 -2.55
N ASP A 73 1.91 15.44 -2.10
CA ASP A 73 1.57 15.73 -0.71
C ASP A 73 0.24 15.10 -0.32
N GLU A 74 -0.72 15.10 -1.25
CA GLU A 74 -2.01 14.44 -1.03
C GLU A 74 -1.85 12.92 -0.96
N LYS A 75 -1.06 12.32 -1.85
CA LYS A 75 -0.78 10.88 -1.83
C LYS A 75 -0.05 10.44 -0.56
N ILE A 76 0.94 11.22 -0.12
CA ILE A 76 1.68 10.98 1.11
C ILE A 76 0.77 11.11 2.32
N ASN A 77 -0.08 12.14 2.38
CA ASN A 77 -1.06 12.27 3.46
C ASN A 77 -2.05 11.09 3.47
N LEU A 78 -2.50 10.61 2.31
CA LEU A 78 -3.34 9.41 2.27
C LEU A 78 -2.64 8.15 2.83
N ASP A 79 -1.31 8.09 2.76
CA ASP A 79 -0.53 6.91 3.16
C ASP A 79 0.06 7.00 4.58
N GLU A 80 0.29 8.20 5.11
CA GLU A 80 0.95 8.43 6.42
C GLU A 80 0.06 9.20 7.41
N ASP A 81 -0.93 9.97 6.94
CA ASP A 81 -1.73 10.90 7.74
C ASP A 81 -3.10 10.34 8.15
N PHE A 82 -3.10 9.38 9.07
CA PHE A 82 -4.33 8.80 9.59
C PHE A 82 -5.10 9.78 10.49
N ALA A 83 -6.40 9.93 10.26
CA ALA A 83 -7.27 10.77 11.07
C ALA A 83 -7.53 10.11 12.45
N PRO A 84 -7.93 10.87 13.48
CA PRO A 84 -8.30 10.30 14.78
C PRO A 84 -9.32 9.14 14.68
N GLU A 85 -10.27 9.24 13.75
CA GLU A 85 -11.29 8.23 13.51
C GLU A 85 -10.71 6.91 13.00
N ASP A 86 -9.61 6.95 12.24
CA ASP A 86 -8.92 5.76 11.75
C ASP A 86 -8.26 4.96 12.89
N PHE A 87 -8.03 5.61 14.05
CA PHE A 87 -7.58 5.00 15.30
C PHE A 87 -8.73 4.67 16.27
N GLY A 88 -9.99 4.85 15.83
CA GLY A 88 -11.17 4.68 16.68
C GLY A 88 -11.33 5.76 17.76
N VAL A 89 -10.78 6.95 17.54
CA VAL A 89 -10.82 8.09 18.48
C VAL A 89 -11.72 9.19 17.92
N GLU A 90 -12.85 9.49 18.57
CA GLU A 90 -13.84 10.45 18.05
C GLU A 90 -13.37 11.92 18.07
N THR A 91 -12.59 12.34 19.08
CA THR A 91 -12.07 13.72 19.17
C THR A 91 -10.79 13.78 20.00
N VAL A 92 -9.86 14.63 19.58
CA VAL A 92 -8.69 14.99 20.37
C VAL A 92 -9.14 15.93 21.50
N GLY A 93 -9.42 15.35 22.67
CA GLY A 93 -9.85 16.10 23.85
C GLY A 93 -8.76 17.01 24.45
N THR A 94 -8.67 17.05 25.78
CA THR A 94 -7.60 17.80 26.47
C THR A 94 -6.23 17.22 26.16
N LEU A 95 -5.28 18.06 25.71
CA LEU A 95 -3.89 17.69 25.39
C LEU A 95 -2.99 17.64 26.64
N PRO A 96 -1.86 16.90 26.58
CA PRO A 96 -0.89 16.76 27.68
C PRO A 96 -0.38 18.09 28.26
N ASN A 97 -0.13 19.10 27.41
CA ASN A 97 0.35 20.42 27.82
C ASN A 97 -0.70 21.27 28.57
N SER A 98 -1.94 20.78 28.69
CA SER A 98 -3.01 21.47 29.42
C SER A 98 -2.93 21.19 30.93
N PRO A 99 -3.10 22.20 31.80
CA PRO A 99 -3.09 22.02 33.26
C PRO A 99 -4.22 21.13 33.78
N PHE A 100 -5.23 20.81 32.96
CA PHE A 100 -6.36 19.94 33.30
C PHE A 100 -6.21 18.50 32.77
N TYR A 101 -5.09 18.15 32.14
CA TYR A 101 -4.86 16.81 31.59
C TYR A 101 -4.97 15.70 32.63
N PHE A 102 -4.62 15.98 33.90
CA PHE A 102 -4.76 15.05 35.01
C PHE A 102 -6.19 14.49 35.18
N ILE A 103 -7.23 15.25 34.78
CA ILE A 103 -8.63 14.81 34.84
C ILE A 103 -8.87 13.69 33.82
N LYS A 104 -8.29 13.82 32.61
CA LYS A 104 -8.38 12.80 31.55
C LYS A 104 -7.69 11.51 32.01
N SER A 105 -6.48 11.61 32.54
CA SER A 105 -5.72 10.47 33.08
C SER A 105 -6.44 9.78 34.25
N ALA A 106 -7.06 10.54 35.16
CA ALA A 106 -7.85 9.96 36.25
C ALA A 106 -9.09 9.20 35.74
N ARG A 107 -9.79 9.74 34.73
CA ARG A 107 -10.94 9.07 34.11
C ARG A 107 -10.53 7.75 33.45
N ARG A 108 -9.44 7.73 32.70
CA ARG A 108 -8.88 6.50 32.08
C ARG A 108 -8.56 5.43 33.14
N GLY A 109 -7.93 5.83 34.23
CA GLY A 109 -7.62 4.94 35.36
C GLY A 109 -8.87 4.33 36.01
N ILE A 110 -9.92 5.13 36.22
CA ILE A 110 -11.20 4.66 36.76
C ILE A 110 -11.85 3.64 35.82
N THR A 111 -11.99 3.96 34.53
CA THR A 111 -12.61 3.04 33.55
C THR A 111 -11.84 1.72 33.49
N SER A 112 -10.50 1.77 33.39
CA SER A 112 -9.66 0.56 33.33
C SER A 112 -9.72 -0.29 34.61
N PHE A 113 -9.92 0.33 35.78
CA PHE A 113 -10.10 -0.37 37.05
C PHE A 113 -11.42 -1.18 37.07
N PHE A 114 -12.48 -0.66 36.47
CA PHE A 114 -13.79 -1.30 36.43
C PHE A 114 -14.01 -2.24 35.22
N THR A 115 -13.05 -2.33 34.28
CA THR A 115 -13.04 -3.36 33.23
C THR A 115 -12.37 -4.63 33.75
N PHE A 116 -13.16 -5.67 33.97
CA PHE A 116 -12.73 -6.95 34.58
C PHE A 116 -12.38 -8.04 33.56
N ASP A 117 -13.00 -8.02 32.39
CA ASP A 117 -12.71 -8.96 31.30
C ASP A 117 -11.34 -8.66 30.69
N SER A 118 -10.49 -9.68 30.52
CA SER A 118 -9.10 -9.52 30.07
C SER A 118 -9.02 -8.97 28.65
N THR A 119 -9.85 -9.47 27.73
CA THR A 119 -9.91 -9.02 26.34
C THR A 119 -10.36 -7.57 26.27
N LYS A 120 -11.50 -7.22 26.88
CA LYS A 120 -11.98 -5.83 26.92
C LYS A 120 -10.99 -4.88 27.58
N LYS A 121 -10.18 -5.40 28.52
CA LYS A 121 -9.15 -4.60 29.17
C LYS A 121 -7.94 -4.39 28.26
N ALA A 122 -7.59 -5.36 27.42
CA ALA A 122 -6.56 -5.21 26.40
C ALA A 122 -7.01 -4.22 25.31
N GLU A 123 -8.21 -4.42 24.74
CA GLU A 123 -8.86 -3.51 23.79
C GLU A 123 -8.90 -2.07 24.32
N LEU A 124 -9.27 -1.89 25.59
CA LEU A 124 -9.32 -0.56 26.22
C LEU A 124 -7.92 0.07 26.37
N SER A 125 -6.87 -0.72 26.60
CA SER A 125 -5.50 -0.18 26.63
C SER A 125 -5.01 0.17 25.23
N LEU A 126 -5.35 -0.62 24.22
CA LEU A 126 -5.02 -0.31 22.83
C LEU A 126 -5.71 0.99 22.40
N HIS A 127 -7.00 1.15 22.75
CA HIS A 127 -7.72 2.41 22.55
C HIS A 127 -7.06 3.61 23.27
N TYR A 128 -6.57 3.43 24.50
CA TYR A 128 -5.82 4.50 25.19
C TYR A 128 -4.45 4.77 24.57
N ALA A 129 -3.79 3.77 23.98
CA ALA A 129 -2.57 3.98 23.21
C ALA A 129 -2.90 4.84 21.97
N SER A 130 -3.94 4.49 21.22
CA SER A 130 -4.47 5.30 20.11
C SER A 130 -4.78 6.74 20.51
N GLU A 131 -5.53 6.96 21.60
CA GLU A 131 -5.84 8.30 22.07
C GLU A 131 -4.58 9.12 22.42
N LYS A 132 -3.58 8.49 23.05
CA LYS A 132 -2.33 9.16 23.43
C LYS A 132 -1.42 9.41 22.23
N PHE A 133 -1.42 8.50 21.26
CA PHE A 133 -0.72 8.68 20.00
C PHE A 133 -1.28 9.89 19.24
N VAL A 134 -2.61 9.96 19.10
CA VAL A 134 -3.27 11.09 18.46
C VAL A 134 -3.03 12.40 19.21
N GLU A 135 -2.94 12.37 20.55
CA GLU A 135 -2.51 13.54 21.34
C GLU A 135 -1.08 14.00 21.00
N ALA A 136 -0.13 13.07 20.86
CA ALA A 136 1.26 13.37 20.48
C ALA A 136 1.34 13.94 19.06
N LYS A 137 0.65 13.31 18.11
CA LYS A 137 0.53 13.79 16.73
C LYS A 137 -0.03 15.21 16.66
N THR A 138 -1.13 15.47 17.39
CA THR A 138 -1.76 16.80 17.43
C THR A 138 -0.82 17.86 18.02
N LEU A 139 0.04 17.49 18.97
CA LEU A 139 1.06 18.40 19.51
C LEU A 139 2.18 18.66 18.49
N ALA A 140 2.60 17.64 17.75
CA ALA A 140 3.62 17.77 16.70
C ALA A 140 3.16 18.69 15.55
N GLU A 141 1.88 18.64 15.18
CA GLU A 141 1.29 19.47 14.13
C GLU A 141 1.03 20.93 14.56
N GLN A 142 1.09 21.23 15.87
CA GLN A 142 0.84 22.58 16.39
C GLN A 142 2.08 23.46 16.30
N GLU A 143 1.97 24.57 15.56
CA GLU A 143 3.04 25.57 15.50
C GLU A 143 3.41 26.12 16.89
N GLY A 144 4.71 26.15 17.18
CA GLY A 144 5.26 26.76 18.40
C GLY A 144 5.20 25.88 19.65
N VAL A 145 4.78 24.61 19.54
CA VAL A 145 4.91 23.63 20.61
C VAL A 145 6.39 23.23 20.77
N PRO A 146 6.96 23.27 21.99
CA PRO A 146 8.33 22.79 22.22
C PRO A 146 8.45 21.29 21.93
N PRO A 147 9.55 20.83 21.30
CA PRO A 147 9.79 19.40 21.04
C PRO A 147 9.62 18.51 22.28
N GLY A 148 10.06 18.99 23.46
CA GLY A 148 9.92 18.26 24.72
C GLY A 148 8.47 17.95 25.15
N ASP A 149 7.48 18.74 24.73
CA ASP A 149 6.07 18.43 25.01
C ASP A 149 5.58 17.25 24.14
N VAL A 150 6.10 17.13 22.91
CA VAL A 150 5.83 15.99 22.02
C VAL A 150 6.52 14.74 22.56
N GLU A 151 7.77 14.86 23.00
CA GLU A 151 8.53 13.77 23.65
C GLU A 151 7.78 13.20 24.87
N GLU A 152 7.25 14.05 25.75
CA GLU A 152 6.44 13.61 26.90
C GLU A 152 5.15 12.89 26.46
N ALA A 153 4.51 13.35 25.38
CA ALA A 153 3.32 12.70 24.83
C ALA A 153 3.65 11.32 24.24
N LEU A 154 4.77 11.18 23.53
CA LEU A 154 5.27 9.92 22.99
C LEU A 154 5.65 8.93 24.10
N ASP A 155 6.31 9.39 25.18
CA ASP A 155 6.60 8.55 26.35
C ASP A 155 5.31 8.03 27.03
N ASN A 156 4.27 8.86 27.10
CA ASN A 156 2.97 8.43 27.60
C ASN A 156 2.31 7.36 26.72
N PHE A 157 2.48 7.46 25.39
CA PHE A 157 2.06 6.47 24.41
C PHE A 157 2.81 5.14 24.59
N LYS A 158 4.15 5.18 24.65
CA LYS A 158 5.01 4.00 24.91
C LYS A 158 4.57 3.22 26.17
N LYS A 159 4.34 3.94 27.28
CA LYS A 159 3.85 3.36 28.54
C LYS A 159 2.49 2.70 28.44
N GLU A 160 1.65 3.11 27.48
CA GLU A 160 0.37 2.43 27.24
C GLU A 160 0.54 1.19 26.38
N LEU A 161 1.46 1.19 25.41
CA LEU A 161 1.84 0.00 24.65
C LEU A 161 2.39 -1.11 25.56
N ASP A 162 3.21 -0.78 26.57
CA ASP A 162 3.63 -1.75 27.61
C ASP A 162 2.44 -2.45 28.29
N ARG A 163 1.34 -1.71 28.48
CA ARG A 163 0.11 -2.24 29.08
C ARG A 163 -0.70 -3.07 28.09
N VAL A 164 -0.66 -2.73 26.80
CA VAL A 164 -1.25 -3.55 25.73
C VAL A 164 -0.59 -4.92 25.74
N GLU A 165 0.75 -4.97 25.68
CA GLU A 165 1.52 -6.22 25.68
C GLU A 165 1.20 -7.10 26.90
N THR A 166 1.33 -6.54 28.11
CA THR A 166 1.05 -7.27 29.36
C THR A 166 -0.39 -7.80 29.44
N ARG A 167 -1.34 -7.18 28.72
CA ARG A 167 -2.74 -7.59 28.70
C ARG A 167 -3.02 -8.59 27.57
N ALA A 168 -2.39 -8.43 26.41
CA ALA A 168 -2.43 -9.37 25.29
C ALA A 168 -1.96 -10.75 25.74
N GLU A 169 -0.84 -10.85 26.46
CA GLU A 169 -0.35 -12.11 27.04
C GLU A 169 -1.40 -12.81 27.93
N LYS A 170 -2.18 -12.05 28.69
CA LYS A 170 -3.25 -12.60 29.53
C LYS A 170 -4.46 -13.07 28.73
N VAL A 171 -4.70 -12.47 27.58
CA VAL A 171 -5.76 -12.89 26.65
C VAL A 171 -5.34 -14.19 25.98
N ALA A 172 -4.10 -14.28 25.49
CA ALA A 172 -3.51 -15.52 24.95
C ALA A 172 -3.61 -16.69 25.96
N ALA A 173 -3.31 -16.44 27.23
CA ALA A 173 -3.44 -17.45 28.29
C ALA A 173 -4.89 -17.82 28.66
N GLY A 174 -5.89 -17.03 28.22
CA GLY A 174 -7.30 -17.20 28.56
C GLY A 174 -8.04 -18.27 27.75
N GLY A 175 -7.49 -18.68 26.60
CA GLY A 175 -8.00 -19.78 25.78
C GLY A 175 -9.25 -19.49 24.92
N ASP A 176 -9.69 -18.23 24.82
CA ASP A 176 -10.76 -17.80 23.91
C ASP A 176 -10.14 -17.36 22.57
N GLU A 177 -9.93 -18.33 21.67
CA GLU A 177 -9.22 -18.14 20.40
C GLU A 177 -9.86 -17.05 19.53
N THR A 178 -11.20 -17.00 19.43
CA THR A 178 -11.88 -15.98 18.61
C THR A 178 -11.61 -14.56 19.12
N LYS A 179 -11.62 -14.36 20.44
CA LYS A 179 -11.30 -13.04 21.02
C LYS A 179 -9.82 -12.71 20.94
N ALA A 180 -8.95 -13.70 21.08
CA ALA A 180 -7.51 -13.52 20.93
C ALA A 180 -7.18 -13.11 19.49
N THR A 181 -7.76 -13.77 18.50
CA THR A 181 -7.57 -13.44 17.09
C THR A 181 -8.06 -12.04 16.75
N ALA A 182 -9.26 -11.67 17.20
CA ALA A 182 -9.80 -10.32 16.98
C ALA A 182 -8.90 -9.23 17.60
N LEU A 183 -8.42 -9.44 18.83
CA LEU A 183 -7.47 -8.53 19.47
C LEU A 183 -6.14 -8.46 18.70
N GLY A 184 -5.66 -9.59 18.18
CA GLY A 184 -4.46 -9.64 17.34
C GLY A 184 -4.61 -8.83 16.07
N GLU A 185 -5.76 -8.91 15.39
CA GLU A 185 -6.10 -8.08 14.22
C GLU A 185 -6.08 -6.59 14.56
N ASP A 186 -6.70 -6.19 15.67
CA ASP A 186 -6.70 -4.79 16.13
C ASP A 186 -5.29 -4.28 16.43
N ILE A 187 -4.43 -5.11 17.04
CA ILE A 187 -3.03 -4.77 17.31
C ILE A 187 -2.25 -4.62 16.00
N MET A 188 -2.39 -5.55 15.05
CA MET A 188 -1.73 -5.50 13.75
C MET A 188 -2.07 -4.19 13.01
N ASP A 189 -3.37 -3.87 12.89
CA ASP A 189 -3.82 -2.65 12.23
C ASP A 189 -3.33 -1.38 12.93
N SER A 190 -3.41 -1.35 14.26
CA SER A 190 -2.96 -0.20 15.06
C SER A 190 -1.46 0.03 14.93
N VAL A 191 -0.64 -1.02 15.03
CA VAL A 191 0.83 -0.91 14.91
C VAL A 191 1.23 -0.39 13.54
N VAL A 192 0.65 -0.94 12.45
CA VAL A 192 0.93 -0.45 11.10
C VAL A 192 0.64 1.05 10.97
N LYS A 193 -0.51 1.50 11.48
CA LYS A 193 -0.89 2.93 11.45
C LYS A 193 0.01 3.80 12.31
N TYR A 194 0.39 3.33 13.51
CA TYR A 194 1.31 4.06 14.38
C TYR A 194 2.67 4.26 13.70
N THR A 195 3.24 3.20 13.12
CA THR A 195 4.55 3.25 12.45
C THR A 195 4.55 4.28 11.30
N LYS A 196 3.55 4.22 10.42
CA LYS A 196 3.40 5.18 9.30
C LYS A 196 3.20 6.62 9.77
N SER A 197 2.37 6.87 10.79
CA SER A 197 2.18 8.22 11.30
C SER A 197 3.37 8.73 12.13
N LEU A 198 4.14 7.84 12.77
CA LEU A 198 5.40 8.23 13.44
C LEU A 198 6.43 8.71 12.42
N ASP A 199 6.50 8.09 11.24
CA ASP A 199 7.38 8.51 10.13
C ASP A 199 7.06 9.93 9.65
N LYS A 200 5.77 10.27 9.55
CA LYS A 200 5.33 11.64 9.26
C LYS A 200 5.74 12.62 10.36
N ILE A 201 5.51 12.26 11.64
CA ILE A 201 5.92 13.08 12.78
C ILE A 201 7.45 13.29 12.77
N GLU A 202 8.23 12.27 12.41
CA GLU A 202 9.68 12.36 12.26
C GLU A 202 10.09 13.34 11.16
N LYS A 203 9.41 13.32 10.02
CA LYS A 203 9.66 14.26 8.91
C LYS A 203 9.43 15.72 9.33
N ASP A 204 8.38 15.98 10.10
CA ASP A 204 7.93 17.34 10.44
C ASP A 204 8.65 17.96 11.64
N LEU A 205 9.39 17.15 12.42
CA LEU A 205 10.07 17.59 13.64
C LEU A 205 11.59 17.73 13.46
N PRO A 206 12.25 18.53 14.31
CA PRO A 206 13.70 18.66 14.24
C PRO A 206 14.42 17.45 14.87
N PRO A 207 15.72 17.22 14.56
CA PRO A 207 16.45 16.01 14.96
C PRO A 207 16.52 15.72 16.45
N GLU A 208 16.30 16.72 17.32
CA GLU A 208 16.26 16.53 18.77
C GLU A 208 15.16 15.54 19.20
N ALA A 209 14.01 15.53 18.50
CA ALA A 209 12.88 14.65 18.81
C ALA A 209 13.04 13.22 18.27
N PHE A 210 13.96 12.98 17.33
CA PHE A 210 14.09 11.70 16.62
C PHE A 210 14.35 10.52 17.55
N THR A 211 15.07 10.74 18.66
CA THR A 211 15.35 9.67 19.63
C THR A 211 14.07 9.12 20.24
N GLU A 212 13.16 9.99 20.66
CA GLU A 212 11.88 9.60 21.28
C GLU A 212 10.90 9.03 20.26
N ILE A 213 10.91 9.52 19.03
CA ILE A 213 10.12 8.98 17.91
C ILE A 213 10.59 7.57 17.57
N HIS A 214 11.90 7.35 17.40
CA HIS A 214 12.45 6.02 17.17
C HIS A 214 12.15 5.05 18.32
N GLU A 215 12.25 5.48 19.57
CA GLU A 215 11.86 4.63 20.70
C GLU A 215 10.36 4.32 20.71
N ALA A 216 9.51 5.27 20.31
CA ALA A 216 8.07 5.02 20.18
C ALA A 216 7.77 4.04 19.05
N LYS A 217 8.53 4.13 17.95
CA LYS A 217 8.48 3.22 16.80
C LYS A 217 8.93 1.82 17.20
N GLU A 218 10.11 1.67 17.80
CA GLU A 218 10.61 0.40 18.34
C GLU A 218 9.62 -0.21 19.33
N LYS A 219 8.98 0.60 20.19
CA LYS A 219 7.96 0.12 21.12
C LYS A 219 6.70 -0.37 20.42
N ALA A 220 6.21 0.34 19.40
CA ALA A 220 5.05 -0.08 18.60
C ALA A 220 5.33 -1.39 17.85
N LEU A 221 6.51 -1.50 17.22
CA LEU A 221 6.96 -2.71 16.54
C LEU A 221 7.12 -3.88 17.53
N ALA A 222 7.68 -3.66 18.72
CA ALA A 222 7.78 -4.68 19.76
C ALA A 222 6.41 -5.19 20.23
N THR A 223 5.40 -4.32 20.30
CA THR A 223 4.02 -4.71 20.63
C THR A 223 3.43 -5.66 19.60
N PHE A 224 3.85 -5.58 18.33
CA PHE A 224 3.47 -6.55 17.29
C PHE A 224 3.93 -7.97 17.62
N GLY A 225 5.06 -8.14 18.32
CA GLY A 225 5.54 -9.47 18.73
C GLY A 225 4.52 -10.28 19.52
N THR A 226 3.59 -9.61 20.24
CA THR A 226 2.51 -10.27 20.98
C THR A 226 1.42 -10.86 20.09
N VAL A 227 1.37 -10.51 18.80
CA VAL A 227 0.44 -11.09 17.83
C VAL A 227 0.70 -12.59 17.67
N GLY A 228 1.96 -13.04 17.73
CA GLY A 228 2.29 -14.47 17.64
C GLY A 228 1.72 -15.32 18.79
N ASP A 229 1.42 -14.71 19.94
CA ASP A 229 0.75 -15.37 21.06
C ASP A 229 -0.78 -15.37 20.92
N LEU A 230 -1.33 -14.44 20.13
CA LEU A 230 -2.77 -14.22 19.97
C LEU A 230 -3.35 -14.90 18.72
N VAL A 231 -2.56 -15.02 17.67
CA VAL A 231 -2.94 -15.48 16.33
C VAL A 231 -1.94 -16.55 15.89
N SER A 232 -2.41 -17.65 15.29
CA SER A 232 -1.49 -18.64 14.74
C SER A 232 -0.69 -18.06 13.57
N ILE A 233 0.59 -18.45 13.46
CA ILE A 233 1.52 -17.90 12.47
C ILE A 233 1.00 -18.03 11.03
N GLU A 234 0.30 -19.11 10.71
CA GLU A 234 -0.29 -19.34 9.38
C GLU A 234 -1.39 -18.32 9.06
N VAL A 235 -2.11 -17.84 10.09
CA VAL A 235 -3.19 -16.87 9.96
C VAL A 235 -2.64 -15.44 9.95
N VAL A 236 -1.48 -15.18 10.60
CA VAL A 236 -0.89 -13.85 10.64
C VAL A 236 -0.64 -13.28 9.25
N SER A 237 -0.03 -14.04 8.33
CA SER A 237 0.23 -13.52 6.97
C SER A 237 -1.06 -13.17 6.22
N GLU A 238 -2.09 -14.00 6.34
CA GLU A 238 -3.40 -13.75 5.71
C GLU A 238 -4.06 -12.49 6.28
N LYS A 239 -4.09 -12.35 7.61
CA LYS A 239 -4.73 -11.23 8.29
C LYS A 239 -3.96 -9.93 8.12
N LEU A 240 -2.64 -9.97 8.21
CA LEU A 240 -1.80 -8.81 7.97
C LEU A 240 -1.95 -8.32 6.53
N SER A 241 -1.95 -9.22 5.53
CA SER A 241 -2.23 -8.81 4.15
C SER A 241 -3.62 -8.21 3.98
N ALA A 242 -4.64 -8.76 4.62
CA ALA A 242 -6.00 -8.22 4.54
C ALA A 242 -6.08 -6.81 5.14
N ILE A 243 -5.44 -6.59 6.29
CA ILE A 243 -5.35 -5.27 6.94
C ILE A 243 -4.70 -4.25 6.01
N LEU A 244 -3.55 -4.59 5.40
CA LEU A 244 -2.84 -3.69 4.50
C LEU A 244 -3.64 -3.38 3.22
N ASP A 245 -4.42 -4.35 2.73
CA ASP A 245 -5.29 -4.19 1.56
C ASP A 245 -6.50 -3.31 1.86
N GLU A 246 -7.12 -3.48 3.04
CA GLU A 246 -8.31 -2.74 3.47
C GLU A 246 -7.99 -1.30 3.90
N GLN A 247 -6.76 -1.03 4.33
CA GLN A 247 -6.30 0.33 4.61
C GLN A 247 -6.47 1.22 3.37
N LYS A 248 -7.16 2.35 3.58
CA LYS A 248 -7.22 3.42 2.58
C LYS A 248 -5.82 3.99 2.38
N GLY A 249 -5.52 4.38 1.15
CA GLY A 249 -4.25 4.98 0.77
C GLY A 249 -4.26 5.36 -0.70
N SER A 250 -3.16 5.96 -1.14
CA SER A 250 -2.87 6.27 -2.53
C SER A 250 -2.55 5.01 -3.34
N GLU A 251 -2.29 5.17 -4.64
CA GLU A 251 -1.72 4.10 -5.47
C GLU A 251 -0.30 3.67 -5.07
N PHE A 252 0.35 4.41 -4.17
CA PHE A 252 1.70 4.14 -3.67
C PHE A 252 1.71 3.56 -2.25
N LYS A 253 0.55 3.32 -1.63
CA LYS A 253 0.44 2.83 -0.24
C LYS A 253 1.26 1.58 0.03
N ASN A 254 1.42 0.73 -0.99
CA ASN A 254 2.18 -0.51 -0.87
C ASN A 254 3.70 -0.29 -0.72
N PHE A 255 4.22 0.89 -1.09
CA PHE A 255 5.59 1.29 -0.77
C PHE A 255 5.76 1.47 0.75
N LYS A 256 4.86 2.22 1.40
CA LYS A 256 4.85 2.34 2.87
C LYS A 256 4.51 1.04 3.58
N ASN A 257 3.61 0.23 3.02
CA ASN A 257 3.34 -1.10 3.59
C ASN A 257 4.59 -1.97 3.58
N ALA A 258 5.37 -1.97 2.49
CA ALA A 258 6.61 -2.72 2.40
C ALA A 258 7.66 -2.24 3.42
N GLU A 259 7.80 -0.93 3.62
CA GLU A 259 8.69 -0.37 4.66
C GLU A 259 8.31 -0.87 6.06
N VAL A 260 7.04 -0.73 6.43
CA VAL A 260 6.56 -1.19 7.75
C VAL A 260 6.73 -2.70 7.91
N LEU A 261 6.52 -3.49 6.85
CA LEU A 261 6.70 -4.94 6.90
C LEU A 261 8.16 -5.33 7.12
N LYS A 262 9.13 -4.66 6.49
CA LYS A 262 10.56 -4.89 6.76
C LYS A 262 10.89 -4.62 8.23
N GLU A 263 10.40 -3.51 8.78
CA GLU A 263 10.62 -3.17 10.19
C GLU A 263 9.93 -4.11 11.19
N LEU A 264 8.73 -4.58 10.86
CA LEU A 264 8.05 -5.61 11.64
C LEU A 264 8.82 -6.92 11.63
N GLY A 265 9.38 -7.31 10.47
CA GLY A 265 10.16 -8.52 10.31
C GLY A 265 11.38 -8.58 11.23
N GLU A 266 12.03 -7.44 11.49
CA GLU A 266 13.20 -7.37 12.36
C GLU A 266 12.91 -7.52 13.85
N GLN A 267 11.73 -7.09 14.29
CA GLN A 267 11.32 -7.17 15.69
C GLN A 267 10.55 -8.46 16.00
N ALA A 268 10.19 -9.22 14.97
CA ALA A 268 9.43 -10.45 15.07
C ALA A 268 10.28 -11.65 15.56
N SER A 269 9.61 -12.69 16.07
CA SER A 269 10.25 -13.99 16.26
C SER A 269 10.60 -14.61 14.91
N ALA A 270 11.53 -15.58 14.89
CA ALA A 270 11.93 -16.25 13.64
C ALA A 270 10.74 -16.85 12.86
N GLU A 271 9.77 -17.47 13.54
CA GLU A 271 8.60 -18.02 12.84
C GLU A 271 7.67 -16.93 12.29
N LEU A 272 7.50 -15.83 13.04
CA LEU A 272 6.69 -14.70 12.62
C LEU A 272 7.36 -13.90 11.49
N GLN A 273 8.68 -13.84 11.48
CA GLN A 273 9.49 -13.21 10.44
C GLN A 273 9.26 -13.86 9.08
N GLU A 274 9.14 -15.18 8.99
CA GLU A 274 8.81 -15.87 7.72
C GLU A 274 7.42 -15.48 7.19
N ALA A 275 6.42 -15.40 8.07
CA ALA A 275 5.06 -14.99 7.70
C ALA A 275 5.00 -13.52 7.26
N ILE A 276 5.77 -12.64 7.92
CA ILE A 276 5.91 -11.23 7.52
C ILE A 276 6.63 -11.12 6.18
N LYS A 277 7.74 -11.85 5.98
CA LYS A 277 8.49 -11.87 4.70
C LYS A 277 7.62 -12.31 3.53
N LEU A 278 6.76 -13.32 3.71
CA LEU A 278 5.79 -13.72 2.69
C LEU A 278 4.81 -12.58 2.36
N THR A 279 4.39 -11.82 3.37
CA THR A 279 3.49 -10.67 3.22
C THR A 279 4.21 -9.50 2.52
N GLU A 280 5.49 -9.28 2.84
CA GLU A 280 6.37 -8.30 2.18
C GLU A 280 6.51 -8.62 0.69
N ASP A 281 6.87 -9.86 0.33
CA ASP A 281 7.05 -10.28 -1.07
C ASP A 281 5.77 -10.07 -1.89
N ASN A 282 4.60 -10.38 -1.30
CA ASN A 282 3.30 -10.16 -1.92
C ASN A 282 2.95 -8.67 -2.04
N THR A 283 3.32 -7.86 -1.05
CA THR A 283 3.12 -6.41 -1.05
C THR A 283 3.97 -5.73 -2.12
N LEU A 284 5.24 -6.12 -2.26
CA LEU A 284 6.13 -5.65 -3.32
C LEU A 284 5.63 -6.04 -4.72
N LEU A 285 5.03 -7.23 -4.86
CA LEU A 285 4.39 -7.64 -6.11
C LEU A 285 3.16 -6.78 -6.45
N LYS A 286 2.33 -6.47 -5.44
CA LYS A 286 1.18 -5.56 -5.61
C LYS A 286 1.66 -4.16 -6.00
N LEU A 287 2.66 -3.62 -5.30
CA LEU A 287 3.27 -2.34 -5.62
C LEU A 287 3.76 -2.31 -7.07
N GLN A 288 4.53 -3.32 -7.50
CA GLN A 288 5.00 -3.43 -8.88
C GLN A 288 3.83 -3.41 -9.88
N ASN A 289 2.80 -4.24 -9.64
CA ASN A 289 1.65 -4.33 -10.56
C ASN A 289 0.86 -3.02 -10.61
N GLU A 290 0.60 -2.39 -9.46
CA GLU A 290 -0.10 -1.10 -9.37
C GLU A 290 0.69 -0.03 -10.10
N LEU A 291 1.99 0.09 -9.83
CA LEU A 291 2.89 1.01 -10.53
C LEU A 291 2.89 0.77 -12.03
N GLU A 292 2.80 -0.47 -12.50
CA GLU A 292 2.75 -0.74 -13.94
C GLU A 292 1.46 -0.34 -14.63
N GLU A 293 0.34 -0.44 -13.91
CA GLU A 293 -0.99 -0.04 -14.39
C GLU A 293 -1.15 1.48 -14.48
N LEU A 294 -0.29 2.25 -13.79
CA LEU A 294 -0.28 3.71 -13.85
C LEU A 294 0.09 4.24 -15.24
N ASP A 295 -0.53 5.37 -15.59
CA ASP A 295 -0.15 6.13 -16.78
C ASP A 295 1.25 6.75 -16.59
N SER A 296 1.95 7.10 -17.69
CA SER A 296 3.32 7.63 -17.61
C SER A 296 3.42 8.88 -16.73
N SER A 297 2.40 9.74 -16.72
CA SER A 297 2.34 10.89 -15.80
C SER A 297 2.30 10.46 -14.32
N GLN A 298 1.49 9.48 -13.96
CA GLN A 298 1.38 8.99 -12.58
C GLN A 298 2.65 8.25 -12.14
N LYS A 299 3.31 7.51 -13.04
CA LYS A 299 4.62 6.90 -12.77
C LYS A 299 5.67 7.95 -12.41
N ALA A 300 5.67 9.11 -13.07
CA ALA A 300 6.57 10.20 -12.72
C ALA A 300 6.32 10.80 -11.33
N VAL A 301 5.07 10.78 -10.84
CA VAL A 301 4.75 11.24 -9.47
C VAL A 301 5.38 10.33 -8.41
N PHE A 302 5.74 9.08 -8.75
CA PHE A 302 6.38 8.17 -7.81
C PHE A 302 7.75 8.68 -7.32
N GLU A 303 8.53 9.34 -8.19
CA GLU A 303 9.78 10.01 -7.79
C GLU A 303 9.50 11.06 -6.72
N ASP A 304 8.53 11.96 -6.96
CA ASP A 304 8.18 13.01 -6.00
C ASP A 304 7.62 12.44 -4.69
N PHE A 305 6.87 11.34 -4.78
CA PHE A 305 6.39 10.62 -3.62
C PHE A 305 7.57 10.10 -2.79
N VAL A 306 8.53 9.40 -3.39
CA VAL A 306 9.72 8.89 -2.68
C VAL A 306 10.59 10.03 -2.15
N GLN A 307 10.65 11.16 -2.83
CA GLN A 307 11.37 12.34 -2.33
C GLN A 307 10.74 12.88 -1.04
N GLU A 308 9.42 12.88 -0.92
CA GLU A 308 8.72 13.57 0.17
C GLU A 308 8.16 12.61 1.24
N VAL A 309 8.12 11.30 0.99
CA VAL A 309 7.55 10.33 1.94
C VAL A 309 8.42 10.21 3.20
N GLY A 310 7.79 10.17 4.38
CA GLY A 310 8.48 10.00 5.65
C GLY A 310 9.12 8.61 5.80
N GLY A 311 9.91 8.44 6.86
CA GLY A 311 10.48 7.15 7.25
C GLY A 311 11.99 7.05 7.05
N ASN A 312 12.50 5.83 6.87
CA ASN A 312 13.93 5.57 6.76
C ASN A 312 14.36 5.45 5.30
N GLU A 313 15.19 6.38 4.84
CA GLU A 313 15.65 6.46 3.45
C GLU A 313 16.46 5.22 3.02
N LEU A 314 17.11 4.52 3.94
CA LEU A 314 17.81 3.26 3.64
C LEU A 314 16.83 2.12 3.36
N ARG A 315 15.69 2.11 4.05
CA ARG A 315 14.58 1.18 3.75
C ARG A 315 13.93 1.49 2.42
N HIS A 316 13.83 2.75 2.06
CA HIS A 316 13.36 3.15 0.74
C HIS A 316 14.30 2.61 -0.34
N LEU A 317 15.62 2.67 -0.14
CA LEU A 317 16.61 2.09 -1.06
C LEU A 317 16.50 0.56 -1.17
N GLU A 318 16.26 -0.15 -0.06
CA GLU A 318 15.99 -1.60 -0.08
C GLU A 318 14.77 -1.95 -0.95
N ILE A 319 13.64 -1.27 -0.72
CA ILE A 319 12.41 -1.48 -1.49
C ILE A 319 12.64 -1.15 -2.97
N ILE A 320 13.39 -0.09 -3.26
CA ILE A 320 13.74 0.29 -4.64
C ILE A 320 14.61 -0.79 -5.29
N HIS A 321 15.61 -1.32 -4.58
CA HIS A 321 16.42 -2.44 -5.06
C HIS A 321 15.59 -3.70 -5.33
N ASP A 322 14.59 -3.98 -4.49
CA ASP A 322 13.62 -5.07 -4.73
C ASP A 322 12.76 -4.85 -5.99
N LEU A 323 12.49 -3.60 -6.34
CA LEU A 323 11.77 -3.24 -7.57
C LEU A 323 12.69 -3.28 -8.81
N GLU A 324 13.96 -2.89 -8.68
CA GLU A 324 14.95 -2.90 -9.78
C GLU A 324 15.17 -4.31 -10.37
N VAL A 325 15.24 -5.32 -9.50
CA VAL A 325 15.47 -6.71 -9.92
C VAL A 325 14.26 -7.35 -10.61
N ARG A 326 13.10 -6.68 -10.58
CA ARG A 326 11.87 -7.19 -11.19
C ARG A 326 11.80 -6.77 -12.66
N PRO A 327 11.29 -7.64 -13.54
CA PRO A 327 11.01 -7.25 -14.91
C PRO A 327 9.91 -6.18 -14.90
N VAL A 328 10.22 -4.98 -15.36
CA VAL A 328 9.28 -3.84 -15.45
C VAL A 328 9.42 -3.13 -16.81
N SER A 329 8.41 -2.36 -17.18
CA SER A 329 8.38 -1.51 -18.36
C SER A 329 9.49 -0.45 -18.30
N ALA A 330 9.90 0.04 -19.46
CA ALA A 330 10.95 1.06 -19.54
C ALA A 330 10.57 2.34 -18.77
N ASP A 331 9.32 2.80 -18.92
CA ASP A 331 8.79 3.97 -18.20
C ASP A 331 8.83 3.78 -16.68
N LEU A 332 8.42 2.61 -16.18
CA LEU A 332 8.49 2.33 -14.74
C LEU A 332 9.93 2.20 -14.25
N ARG A 333 10.82 1.58 -15.03
CA ARG A 333 12.24 1.49 -14.70
C ARG A 333 12.89 2.88 -14.59
N GLU A 334 12.53 3.80 -15.46
CA GLU A 334 12.99 5.19 -15.39
C GLU A 334 12.50 5.87 -14.10
N ALA A 335 11.21 5.70 -13.74
CA ALA A 335 10.66 6.23 -12.50
C ALA A 335 11.33 5.62 -11.24
N ILE A 336 11.63 4.31 -11.23
CA ILE A 336 12.37 3.65 -10.15
C ILE A 336 13.79 4.21 -10.04
N ALA A 337 14.47 4.42 -11.16
CA ALA A 337 15.83 4.97 -11.17
C ALA A 337 15.87 6.42 -10.66
N GLN A 338 14.85 7.23 -10.99
CA GLN A 338 14.68 8.58 -10.45
C GLN A 338 14.39 8.57 -8.95
N ALA A 339 13.44 7.74 -8.51
CA ALA A 339 13.15 7.55 -7.09
C ALA A 339 14.39 7.10 -6.29
N LYS A 340 15.26 6.27 -6.88
CA LYS A 340 16.54 5.89 -6.29
C LYS A 340 17.46 7.09 -6.07
N GLU A 341 17.53 8.02 -7.03
CA GLU A 341 18.37 9.22 -6.88
C GLU A 341 17.91 10.12 -5.73
N GLU A 342 16.61 10.29 -5.59
CA GLU A 342 16.02 11.07 -4.50
C GLU A 342 16.25 10.38 -3.14
N ALA A 343 16.03 9.07 -3.06
CA ALA A 343 16.33 8.29 -1.85
C ALA A 343 17.81 8.35 -1.46
N LEU A 344 18.74 8.25 -2.43
CA LEU A 344 20.17 8.40 -2.21
C LEU A 344 20.54 9.80 -1.70
N SER A 345 19.99 10.84 -2.32
CA SER A 345 20.24 12.22 -1.91
C SER A 345 19.79 12.47 -0.47
N ARG A 346 18.59 12.00 -0.11
CA ARG A 346 18.06 12.15 1.25
C ARG A 346 18.83 11.32 2.28
N ALA A 347 19.15 10.06 1.96
CA ALA A 347 19.95 9.21 2.84
C ALA A 347 21.30 9.85 3.16
N GLU A 348 21.94 10.42 2.15
CA GLU A 348 23.22 11.10 2.28
C GLU A 348 23.13 12.37 3.15
N GLU A 349 22.13 13.21 2.90
CA GLU A 349 21.86 14.40 3.72
C GLU A 349 21.63 14.01 5.18
N ARG A 350 20.83 12.96 5.40
CA ARG A 350 20.52 12.45 6.73
C ARG A 350 21.74 11.88 7.44
N ILE A 351 22.54 11.03 6.79
CA ILE A 351 23.81 10.50 7.34
C ILE A 351 24.76 11.64 7.73
N THR A 352 24.77 12.72 6.95
CA THR A 352 25.64 13.87 7.18
C THR A 352 25.18 14.68 8.39
N ASN A 353 23.87 14.93 8.50
CA ASN A 353 23.27 15.84 9.48
C ASN A 353 22.89 15.18 10.81
N LEU A 354 22.70 13.86 10.86
CA LEU A 354 22.32 13.17 12.10
C LEU A 354 23.42 13.23 13.17
N PRO A 355 23.06 13.42 14.45
CA PRO A 355 23.95 13.21 15.58
C PRO A 355 24.56 11.80 15.60
N GLN A 356 25.78 11.66 16.14
CA GLN A 356 26.53 10.39 16.13
C GLN A 356 25.81 9.25 16.88
N ASP A 357 25.05 9.56 17.92
CA ASP A 357 24.25 8.60 18.69
C ASP A 357 22.97 8.15 17.97
N GLN A 358 22.43 8.98 17.08
CA GLN A 358 21.26 8.65 16.26
C GLN A 358 21.65 7.91 14.97
N GLN A 359 22.84 8.23 14.46
CA GLN A 359 23.47 7.58 13.31
C GLN A 359 23.48 6.04 13.45
N GLU A 360 23.90 5.49 14.60
CA GLU A 360 23.91 4.05 14.82
C GLU A 360 22.51 3.42 14.72
N LYS A 361 21.47 4.11 15.21
CA LYS A 361 20.07 3.65 15.09
C LYS A 361 19.61 3.67 13.63
N PHE A 362 19.99 4.69 12.87
CA PHE A 362 19.55 4.88 11.49
C PHE A 362 19.94 3.72 10.57
N TRP A 363 21.15 3.19 10.69
CA TRP A 363 21.64 2.05 9.87
C TRP A 363 21.70 0.72 10.63
N LYS A 364 21.13 0.63 11.84
CA LYS A 364 21.16 -0.58 12.67
C LYS A 364 20.65 -1.82 11.92
N HIS A 365 19.63 -1.63 11.07
CA HIS A 365 19.05 -2.70 10.26
C HIS A 365 20.05 -3.32 9.27
N LEU A 366 20.96 -2.52 8.72
CA LEU A 366 21.99 -3.01 7.79
C LEU A 366 23.08 -3.83 8.49
N ALA A 367 23.13 -3.84 9.82
CA ALA A 367 24.22 -4.46 10.57
C ALA A 367 24.18 -6.01 10.51
N GLU A 368 23.05 -6.61 10.12
CA GLU A 368 22.94 -8.05 9.90
C GLU A 368 23.91 -8.51 8.79
N GLY A 369 24.17 -7.66 7.81
CA GLY A 369 25.08 -7.95 6.71
C GLY A 369 24.53 -9.08 5.85
N ASP A 370 23.26 -9.04 5.49
CA ASP A 370 22.74 -9.84 4.39
C ASP A 370 23.20 -9.24 3.04
N LEU A 371 23.01 -9.99 1.95
CA LEU A 371 23.41 -9.53 0.62
C LEU A 371 22.70 -8.22 0.24
N GLU A 372 21.44 -8.07 0.64
CA GLU A 372 20.64 -6.84 0.46
C GLU A 372 21.30 -5.64 1.17
N ASP A 373 21.72 -5.80 2.42
CA ASP A 373 22.40 -4.74 3.18
C ASP A 373 23.68 -4.28 2.48
N VAL A 374 24.49 -5.25 2.01
CA VAL A 374 25.73 -4.95 1.28
C VAL A 374 25.42 -4.21 -0.02
N ARG A 375 24.32 -4.54 -0.72
CA ARG A 375 23.87 -3.81 -1.92
C ARG A 375 23.54 -2.36 -1.60
N VAL A 376 22.77 -2.11 -0.54
CA VAL A 376 22.39 -0.74 -0.11
C VAL A 376 23.62 0.07 0.23
N VAL A 377 24.56 -0.48 1.02
CA VAL A 377 25.76 0.27 1.42
C VAL A 377 26.70 0.51 0.25
N ASN A 378 26.85 -0.45 -0.67
CA ASN A 378 27.63 -0.23 -1.89
C ASN A 378 26.99 0.83 -2.80
N GLU A 379 25.67 0.86 -2.91
CA GLU A 379 24.96 1.91 -3.64
C GLU A 379 25.21 3.29 -3.01
N LEU A 380 25.15 3.40 -1.67
CA LEU A 380 25.48 4.64 -0.97
C LEU A 380 26.93 5.07 -1.18
N GLU A 381 27.89 4.17 -0.99
CA GLU A 381 29.32 4.48 -1.10
C GLU A 381 29.67 5.07 -2.49
N ARG A 382 29.11 4.47 -3.54
CA ARG A 382 29.36 4.88 -4.94
C ARG A 382 28.74 6.24 -5.27
N ASN A 383 27.66 6.61 -4.60
CA ASN A 383 26.91 7.83 -4.91
C ASN A 383 27.12 8.98 -3.91
N ALA A 384 27.79 8.75 -2.78
CA ALA A 384 27.97 9.72 -1.71
C ALA A 384 28.98 10.84 -2.04
N LYS A 385 28.72 12.05 -1.54
CA LYS A 385 29.68 13.16 -1.56
C LYS A 385 30.87 12.88 -0.64
N PRO A 386 32.00 13.59 -0.85
CA PRO A 386 33.21 13.40 -0.03
C PRO A 386 32.99 13.50 1.47
N GLU A 387 32.02 14.28 1.91
CA GLU A 387 31.71 14.53 3.33
C GLU A 387 31.03 13.33 4.02
N ALA A 388 30.19 12.59 3.29
CA ALA A 388 29.50 11.41 3.81
C ALA A 388 30.33 10.13 3.66
N LEU A 389 31.29 10.11 2.73
CA LEU A 389 32.04 8.92 2.34
C LEU A 389 32.76 8.24 3.51
N GLU A 390 33.46 9.00 4.38
CA GLU A 390 34.20 8.42 5.51
C GLU A 390 33.26 7.66 6.48
N LYS A 391 32.06 8.20 6.71
CA LYS A 391 31.05 7.54 7.56
C LYS A 391 30.53 6.28 6.88
N ILE A 392 30.20 6.36 5.60
CA ILE A 392 29.68 5.23 4.81
C ILE A 392 30.71 4.11 4.68
N GLU A 393 32.00 4.42 4.49
CA GLU A 393 33.08 3.43 4.50
C GLU A 393 33.21 2.72 5.87
N GLY A 394 32.89 3.40 6.96
CA GLY A 394 32.79 2.81 8.29
C GLY A 394 31.66 1.77 8.37
N ILE A 395 30.48 2.13 7.88
CA ILE A 395 29.30 1.25 7.83
C ILE A 395 29.60 0.05 6.92
N LYS A 396 30.08 0.30 5.70
CA LYS A 396 30.42 -0.72 4.70
C LYS A 396 31.31 -1.81 5.28
N ARG A 397 32.41 -1.43 5.92
CA ARG A 397 33.30 -2.41 6.55
C ARG A 397 32.56 -3.28 7.57
N GLY A 398 31.72 -2.67 8.41
CA GLY A 398 30.90 -3.43 9.37
C GLY A 398 29.94 -4.41 8.70
N VAL A 399 29.19 -3.95 7.71
CA VAL A 399 28.19 -4.76 6.96
C VAL A 399 28.87 -5.87 6.16
N THR A 400 29.93 -5.57 5.42
CA THR A 400 30.72 -6.56 4.67
C THR A 400 31.39 -7.58 5.60
N ASP A 401 31.94 -7.15 6.74
CA ASP A 401 32.50 -8.07 7.74
C ASP A 401 31.41 -9.00 8.33
N SER A 402 30.21 -8.48 8.60
CA SER A 402 29.07 -9.30 9.04
C SER A 402 28.68 -10.32 7.98
N PHE A 403 28.60 -9.93 6.71
CA PHE A 403 28.32 -10.84 5.61
C PHE A 403 29.38 -11.94 5.47
N ILE A 404 30.67 -11.57 5.51
CA ILE A 404 31.78 -12.53 5.42
C ILE A 404 31.74 -13.52 6.59
N LYS A 405 31.46 -13.06 7.81
CA LYS A 405 31.38 -13.94 8.99
C LYS A 405 30.31 -15.03 8.85
N LYS A 406 29.23 -14.80 8.09
CA LYS A 406 28.23 -15.86 7.81
C LYS A 406 28.84 -17.02 7.02
N PHE A 407 29.88 -16.77 6.22
CA PHE A 407 30.62 -17.85 5.53
C PHE A 407 31.51 -18.68 6.46
N ASP A 408 31.89 -18.16 7.62
CA ASP A 408 32.64 -18.95 8.61
C ASP A 408 31.77 -20.10 9.15
N THR A 409 30.47 -19.83 9.35
CA THR A 409 29.50 -20.79 9.90
C THR A 409 28.78 -21.63 8.83
N ILE A 410 28.72 -21.17 7.57
CA ILE A 410 27.95 -21.81 6.48
C ILE A 410 28.30 -23.28 6.19
N GLY A 411 29.52 -23.70 6.53
CA GLY A 411 29.98 -25.08 6.30
C GLY A 411 29.43 -26.07 7.33
N ASP A 412 29.01 -25.57 8.49
CA ASP A 412 28.56 -26.37 9.63
C ASP A 412 27.04 -26.29 9.83
N ASP A 413 26.38 -25.30 9.23
CA ASP A 413 24.94 -25.07 9.31
C ASP A 413 24.27 -25.07 7.92
N ALA A 414 23.47 -26.10 7.67
CA ALA A 414 22.73 -26.25 6.42
C ALA A 414 21.60 -25.22 6.26
N ALA A 415 21.04 -24.71 7.35
CA ALA A 415 19.98 -23.70 7.31
C ALA A 415 20.55 -22.33 6.91
N GLU A 416 21.71 -21.94 7.46
CA GLU A 416 22.43 -20.72 7.05
C GLU A 416 22.85 -20.77 5.58
N LYS A 417 23.32 -21.94 5.13
CA LYS A 417 23.62 -22.15 3.71
C LYS A 417 22.38 -21.91 2.83
N GLU A 418 21.24 -22.47 3.22
CA GLU A 418 19.99 -22.30 2.47
C GLU A 418 19.50 -20.84 2.50
N LYS A 419 19.62 -20.14 3.64
CA LYS A 419 19.28 -18.70 3.75
C LYS A 419 20.08 -17.86 2.75
N ILE A 420 21.39 -18.11 2.62
CA ILE A 420 22.24 -17.41 1.63
C ILE A 420 21.83 -17.77 0.20
N LEU A 421 21.53 -19.04 -0.09
CA LEU A 421 21.07 -19.47 -1.42
C LEU A 421 19.69 -18.90 -1.80
N ASP A 422 18.78 -18.75 -0.84
CA ASP A 422 17.48 -18.10 -1.03
C ASP A 422 17.67 -16.62 -1.40
N THR A 423 18.56 -15.94 -0.67
CA THR A 423 18.90 -14.54 -0.93
C THR A 423 19.51 -14.36 -2.32
N VAL A 424 20.38 -15.28 -2.75
CA VAL A 424 20.95 -15.29 -4.12
C VAL A 424 19.88 -15.56 -5.19
N THR A 425 18.85 -16.33 -4.85
CA THR A 425 17.72 -16.59 -5.76
C THR A 425 16.79 -15.38 -5.90
N ARG A 426 16.76 -14.49 -4.90
CA ARG A 426 16.10 -13.18 -4.97
C ARG A 426 16.95 -12.14 -5.71
N PHE A 427 18.26 -12.13 -5.45
CA PHE A 427 19.21 -11.13 -5.93
C PHE A 427 20.33 -11.75 -6.78
N HIS A 428 20.04 -12.07 -8.05
CA HIS A 428 20.99 -12.59 -9.03
C HIS A 428 21.20 -11.63 -10.21
N ASP A 429 21.60 -10.40 -9.93
CA ASP A 429 21.87 -9.37 -10.94
C ASP A 429 23.36 -8.94 -10.96
N ALA A 430 23.68 -7.95 -11.79
CA ALA A 430 25.02 -7.38 -11.90
C ALA A 430 25.56 -6.81 -10.58
N LYS A 431 24.68 -6.21 -9.75
CA LYS A 431 25.05 -5.64 -8.45
C LYS A 431 25.50 -6.74 -7.48
N SER A 432 24.75 -7.83 -7.39
CA SER A 432 25.11 -9.00 -6.59
C SER A 432 26.40 -9.66 -7.10
N ILE A 433 26.58 -9.74 -8.42
CA ILE A 433 27.82 -10.27 -9.01
C ILE A 433 29.03 -9.41 -8.60
N ALA A 434 28.90 -8.08 -8.58
CA ALA A 434 29.96 -7.18 -8.13
C ALA A 434 30.30 -7.39 -6.65
N ILE A 435 29.30 -7.64 -5.80
CA ILE A 435 29.55 -7.97 -4.38
C ILE A 435 30.29 -9.30 -4.26
N PHE A 436 29.92 -10.32 -5.04
CA PHE A 436 30.62 -11.60 -5.03
C PHE A 436 32.07 -11.47 -5.49
N ASP A 437 32.35 -10.62 -6.48
CA ASP A 437 33.73 -10.34 -6.90
C ASP A 437 34.53 -9.65 -5.78
N GLU A 438 33.96 -8.62 -5.15
CA GLU A 438 34.59 -7.86 -4.06
C GLU A 438 35.00 -8.75 -2.89
N ILE A 439 34.13 -9.66 -2.46
CA ILE A 439 34.40 -10.51 -1.31
C ILE A 439 35.14 -11.80 -1.66
N ASP A 440 35.28 -12.18 -2.94
CA ASP A 440 35.90 -13.45 -3.34
C ASP A 440 37.27 -13.59 -2.68
N ALA A 441 38.10 -12.54 -2.71
CA ALA A 441 39.44 -12.57 -2.10
C ALA A 441 39.43 -12.71 -0.56
N LEU A 442 38.32 -12.38 0.10
CA LEU A 442 38.16 -12.41 1.55
C LEU A 442 37.58 -13.73 2.07
N ILE A 443 36.96 -14.54 1.19
CA ILE A 443 36.42 -15.86 1.58
C ILE A 443 37.55 -16.85 1.94
N PRO A 444 37.49 -17.51 3.12
CA PRO A 444 38.47 -18.53 3.51
C PRO A 444 38.62 -19.65 2.48
N ALA A 445 39.85 -20.14 2.30
CA ALA A 445 40.18 -21.13 1.27
C ALA A 445 39.38 -22.45 1.40
N ASP A 446 39.02 -22.85 2.61
CA ASP A 446 38.20 -24.03 2.90
C ASP A 446 36.70 -23.82 2.62
N LYS A 447 36.24 -22.57 2.54
CA LYS A 447 34.85 -22.19 2.23
C LYS A 447 34.63 -21.83 0.75
N LYS A 448 35.71 -21.71 -0.03
CA LYS A 448 35.66 -21.43 -1.48
C LYS A 448 34.73 -22.34 -2.27
N GLY A 449 34.64 -23.62 -1.91
CA GLY A 449 33.73 -24.56 -2.59
C GLY A 449 32.26 -24.19 -2.43
N VAL A 450 31.83 -23.72 -1.25
CA VAL A 450 30.46 -23.26 -1.02
C VAL A 450 30.21 -21.93 -1.74
N PHE A 451 31.20 -21.04 -1.74
CA PHE A 451 31.12 -19.78 -2.47
C PHE A 451 30.99 -19.98 -3.99
N ASP A 452 31.73 -20.94 -4.56
CA ASP A 452 31.60 -21.31 -5.97
C ASP A 452 30.22 -21.91 -6.29
N GLU A 453 29.60 -22.62 -5.35
CA GLU A 453 28.22 -23.10 -5.47
C GLU A 453 27.20 -21.95 -5.51
N ILE A 454 27.40 -20.94 -4.67
CA ILE A 454 26.58 -19.70 -4.67
C ILE A 454 26.72 -18.95 -6.00
N LYS A 455 27.94 -18.73 -6.49
CA LYS A 455 28.18 -18.11 -7.81
C LYS A 455 27.52 -18.91 -8.94
N LYS A 456 27.65 -20.23 -8.90
CA LYS A 456 26.99 -21.11 -9.87
C LYS A 456 25.46 -21.00 -9.79
N ARG A 457 24.90 -20.93 -8.59
CA ARG A 457 23.45 -20.76 -8.38
C ARG A 457 22.96 -19.43 -8.96
N ALA A 458 23.66 -18.33 -8.74
CA ALA A 458 23.32 -17.04 -9.35
C ALA A 458 23.32 -17.12 -10.88
N ALA A 459 24.35 -17.74 -11.49
CA ALA A 459 24.39 -17.95 -12.94
C ALA A 459 23.24 -18.82 -13.47
N GLU A 460 22.82 -19.83 -12.69
CA GLU A 460 21.67 -20.67 -13.01
C GLU A 460 20.36 -19.90 -12.97
N GLU A 461 20.13 -19.01 -12.00
CA GLU A 461 18.92 -18.20 -11.93
C GLU A 461 18.89 -17.13 -13.04
N ILE A 462 20.00 -16.45 -13.33
CA ILE A 462 20.12 -15.55 -14.50
C ILE A 462 19.73 -16.26 -15.80
N GLN A 463 20.28 -17.46 -16.02
CA GLN A 463 19.98 -18.24 -17.20
C GLN A 463 18.50 -18.65 -17.24
N LYS A 464 17.92 -19.04 -16.10
CA LYS A 464 16.51 -19.41 -16.01
C LYS A 464 15.60 -18.24 -16.36
N ASP A 465 15.86 -17.04 -15.84
CA ASP A 465 15.06 -15.86 -16.15
C ASP A 465 15.17 -15.51 -17.62
N PHE A 466 16.37 -15.53 -18.17
CA PHE A 466 16.58 -15.32 -19.58
C PHE A 466 15.89 -16.35 -20.48
N ASP A 467 15.88 -17.63 -20.08
CA ASP A 467 15.20 -18.71 -20.79
C ASP A 467 13.67 -18.64 -20.65
N ARG A 468 13.13 -17.94 -19.63
CA ARG A 468 11.69 -17.68 -19.47
C ARG A 468 11.17 -16.65 -20.47
N ALA A 469 12.04 -15.87 -21.12
CA ALA A 469 11.63 -14.89 -22.11
C ALA A 469 11.00 -15.55 -23.35
N ARG A 470 9.77 -15.15 -23.69
CA ARG A 470 9.02 -15.69 -24.83
C ARG A 470 9.42 -15.06 -26.16
N ASN A 471 9.94 -13.83 -26.12
CA ASN A 471 10.32 -13.04 -27.27
C ASN A 471 11.46 -12.07 -26.91
N GLU A 472 11.98 -11.37 -27.92
CA GLU A 472 13.11 -10.44 -27.76
C GLU A 472 12.78 -9.24 -26.84
N ASP A 473 11.54 -8.73 -26.87
CA ASP A 473 11.13 -7.61 -26.02
C ASP A 473 11.11 -8.00 -24.54
N GLN A 474 10.57 -9.18 -24.21
CA GLN A 474 10.59 -9.72 -22.85
C GLN A 474 12.02 -10.04 -22.42
N ARG A 475 12.84 -10.58 -23.33
CA ARG A 475 14.25 -10.85 -23.06
C ARG A 475 15.00 -9.57 -22.71
N LYS A 476 14.73 -8.49 -23.44
CA LYS A 476 15.30 -7.16 -23.16
C LYS A 476 14.86 -6.68 -21.77
N VAL A 477 13.57 -6.77 -21.42
CA VAL A 477 13.09 -6.36 -20.10
C VAL A 477 13.74 -7.14 -18.95
N ILE A 478 13.95 -8.45 -19.13
CA ILE A 478 14.64 -9.30 -18.16
C ILE A 478 16.12 -8.92 -18.07
N LEU A 479 16.82 -8.75 -19.19
CA LEU A 479 18.21 -8.31 -19.18
C LEU A 479 18.37 -6.94 -18.52
N ASP A 480 17.44 -6.02 -18.79
CA ASP A 480 17.43 -4.69 -18.21
C ASP A 480 17.09 -4.73 -16.69
N SER A 481 16.46 -5.79 -16.14
CA SER A 481 16.28 -5.97 -14.68
C SER A 481 17.46 -6.68 -14.00
N LEU A 482 18.29 -7.38 -14.79
CA LEU A 482 19.51 -8.03 -14.31
C LEU A 482 20.73 -7.11 -14.41
N ALA A 483 20.66 -6.04 -15.18
CA ALA A 483 21.69 -5.02 -15.26
C ALA A 483 21.55 -4.05 -14.07
N GLY A 484 22.68 -3.67 -13.49
CA GLY A 484 22.78 -2.49 -12.65
C GLY A 484 23.16 -1.28 -13.50
N ASP A 485 23.71 -0.26 -12.86
CA ASP A 485 24.02 1.03 -13.48
C ASP A 485 25.42 1.57 -13.16
N HIS A 486 26.27 0.78 -12.49
CA HIS A 486 27.64 1.18 -12.16
C HIS A 486 28.70 0.56 -13.10
N PRO A 487 29.80 1.29 -13.40
CA PRO A 487 30.87 0.79 -14.27
C PRO A 487 31.64 -0.44 -13.75
N GLU A 488 31.74 -0.61 -12.44
CA GLU A 488 32.43 -1.72 -11.77
C GLU A 488 31.69 -3.05 -11.98
N GLU A 489 30.37 -3.00 -12.11
CA GLU A 489 29.54 -4.19 -12.31
C GLU A 489 29.82 -4.83 -13.67
N LEU A 490 30.22 -4.02 -14.67
CA LEU A 490 30.65 -4.53 -15.96
C LEU A 490 31.96 -5.34 -15.86
N GLU A 491 32.89 -4.91 -14.99
CA GLU A 491 34.11 -5.68 -14.68
C GLU A 491 33.76 -7.00 -14.01
N ALA A 492 32.90 -6.94 -13.00
CA ALA A 492 32.47 -8.12 -12.25
C ALA A 492 31.75 -9.14 -13.15
N ILE A 493 30.86 -8.70 -14.05
CA ILE A 493 30.19 -9.56 -15.04
C ILE A 493 31.21 -10.34 -15.88
N GLU A 494 32.25 -9.67 -16.38
CA GLU A 494 33.25 -10.27 -17.27
C GLU A 494 34.18 -11.24 -16.52
N TRP A 495 34.58 -10.87 -15.30
CA TRP A 495 35.32 -11.76 -14.41
C TRP A 495 34.51 -13.01 -14.07
N PHE A 496 33.25 -12.83 -13.66
CA PHE A 496 32.33 -13.89 -13.29
C PHE A 496 32.09 -14.85 -14.46
N LYS A 497 31.86 -14.31 -15.66
CA LYS A 497 31.74 -15.07 -16.92
C LYS A 497 32.97 -15.95 -17.21
N GLY A 498 34.17 -15.50 -16.84
CA GLY A 498 35.43 -16.24 -17.01
C GLY A 498 35.46 -17.58 -16.26
N GLY A 499 34.80 -17.65 -15.10
CA GLY A 499 34.72 -18.84 -14.25
C GLY A 499 33.58 -19.81 -14.58
N LEU A 500 32.66 -19.44 -15.48
CA LEU A 500 31.44 -20.20 -15.76
C LEU A 500 31.55 -21.18 -16.93
N ASP A 501 30.67 -22.19 -16.93
CA ASP A 501 30.47 -23.10 -18.06
C ASP A 501 30.09 -22.35 -19.34
N LYS A 502 30.52 -22.89 -20.49
CA LYS A 502 30.25 -22.29 -21.82
C LYS A 502 28.77 -22.00 -22.09
N LYS A 503 27.85 -22.75 -21.48
CA LYS A 503 26.40 -22.58 -21.68
C LYS A 503 25.88 -21.22 -21.18
N TYR A 504 26.53 -20.61 -20.19
CA TYR A 504 26.11 -19.32 -19.63
C TYR A 504 26.70 -18.12 -20.40
N LYS A 505 27.75 -18.31 -21.21
CA LYS A 505 28.50 -17.17 -21.78
C LYS A 505 27.63 -16.22 -22.59
N ASN A 506 26.68 -16.74 -23.37
CA ASN A 506 25.82 -15.92 -24.21
C ASN A 506 24.90 -14.99 -23.39
N VAL A 507 24.31 -15.48 -22.29
CA VAL A 507 23.45 -14.62 -21.44
C VAL A 507 24.28 -13.54 -20.75
N PHE A 508 25.51 -13.86 -20.34
CA PHE A 508 26.41 -12.87 -19.74
C PHE A 508 26.97 -11.87 -20.77
N ASP A 509 27.15 -12.25 -22.03
CA ASP A 509 27.49 -11.31 -23.11
C ASP A 509 26.34 -10.33 -23.39
N ASP A 510 25.09 -10.82 -23.41
CA ASP A 510 23.88 -10.00 -23.57
C ASP A 510 23.66 -9.09 -22.33
N LEU A 511 23.97 -9.59 -21.13
CA LEU A 511 23.92 -8.83 -19.88
C LEU A 511 24.98 -7.73 -19.85
N ALA A 512 26.22 -8.01 -20.24
CA ALA A 512 27.30 -7.01 -20.30
C ALA A 512 26.96 -5.86 -21.27
N GLN A 513 26.36 -6.17 -22.43
CA GLN A 513 25.87 -5.14 -23.35
C GLN A 513 24.72 -4.31 -22.77
N THR A 514 23.86 -4.94 -21.97
CA THR A 514 22.76 -4.25 -21.31
C THR A 514 23.23 -3.36 -20.16
N GLN A 515 24.16 -3.85 -19.34
CA GLN A 515 24.88 -3.07 -18.33
C GLN A 515 25.53 -1.82 -18.95
N PHE A 516 26.21 -1.97 -20.10
CA PHE A 516 26.83 -0.82 -20.77
C PHE A 516 25.81 0.26 -21.17
N ARG A 517 24.61 -0.12 -21.63
CA ARG A 517 23.52 0.82 -21.92
C ARG A 517 22.96 1.46 -20.65
N ALA A 518 22.83 0.70 -19.56
CA ALA A 518 22.38 1.22 -18.27
C ALA A 518 23.35 2.26 -17.70
N ILE A 519 24.66 2.02 -17.77
CA ILE A 519 25.72 3.00 -17.42
C ILE A 519 25.59 4.28 -18.26
N GLN A 520 25.25 4.15 -19.55
CA GLN A 520 25.01 5.32 -20.40
C GLN A 520 23.79 6.11 -19.94
N ASN A 521 22.65 5.46 -19.70
CA ASN A 521 21.43 6.11 -19.22
C ASN A 521 21.64 6.77 -17.85
N ARG A 522 22.43 6.14 -16.98
CA ARG A 522 22.80 6.66 -15.67
C ARG A 522 23.51 8.00 -15.75
N ALA A 523 24.42 8.17 -16.70
CA ALA A 523 25.10 9.46 -16.92
C ALA A 523 24.10 10.60 -17.18
N ASP A 524 22.97 10.30 -17.82
CA ASP A 524 21.93 11.27 -18.14
C ASP A 524 21.00 11.58 -16.94
N GLN A 525 20.98 10.73 -15.91
CA GLN A 525 20.15 10.87 -14.72
C GLN A 525 20.87 11.54 -13.54
N ILE A 526 22.20 11.64 -13.56
CA ILE A 526 22.94 12.29 -12.47
C ILE A 526 22.75 13.82 -12.57
N HIS A 527 22.18 14.39 -11.51
CA HIS A 527 21.95 15.82 -11.34
C HIS A 527 22.89 16.50 -10.35
N ASP A 528 23.66 15.72 -9.58
CA ASP A 528 24.68 16.22 -8.65
C ASP A 528 26.07 16.28 -9.32
N LYS A 529 26.76 17.40 -9.15
CA LYS A 529 28.05 17.65 -9.80
C LYS A 529 29.17 16.73 -9.29
N ASP A 530 29.21 16.50 -7.98
CA ASP A 530 30.26 15.71 -7.35
C ASP A 530 30.06 14.22 -7.66
N ARG A 531 28.80 13.77 -7.65
CA ARG A 531 28.40 12.42 -8.09
C ARG A 531 28.77 12.18 -9.55
N LEU A 532 28.52 13.14 -10.46
CA LEU A 532 28.91 13.01 -11.87
C LEU A 532 30.44 12.89 -12.04
N ALA A 533 31.21 13.66 -11.28
CA ALA A 533 32.68 13.65 -11.36
C ALA A 533 33.27 12.30 -10.88
N ARG A 534 32.68 11.70 -9.85
CA ARG A 534 33.03 10.35 -9.39
C ARG A 534 32.66 9.30 -10.42
N PHE A 535 31.41 9.31 -10.87
CA PHE A 535 30.94 8.38 -11.88
C PHE A 535 31.79 8.42 -13.16
N GLU A 536 32.23 9.61 -13.61
CA GLU A 536 33.18 9.71 -14.72
C GLU A 536 34.53 9.06 -14.41
N THR A 537 35.04 9.22 -13.19
CA THR A 537 36.30 8.61 -12.76
C THR A 537 36.20 7.08 -12.83
N ASP A 538 35.07 6.54 -12.40
CA ASP A 538 34.78 5.11 -12.42
C ASP A 538 34.61 4.59 -13.86
N VAL A 539 33.90 5.33 -14.71
CA VAL A 539 33.79 5.05 -16.16
C VAL A 539 35.18 5.01 -16.82
N LYS A 540 36.08 5.96 -16.52
CA LYS A 540 37.45 5.98 -17.07
C LYS A 540 38.29 4.79 -16.60
N LYS A 541 38.12 4.38 -15.34
CA LYS A 541 38.79 3.21 -14.79
C LYS A 541 38.35 1.95 -15.56
N SER A 542 37.04 1.78 -15.78
CA SER A 542 36.49 0.65 -16.54
C SER A 542 36.85 0.69 -18.03
N GLU A 543 36.84 1.85 -18.70
CA GLU A 543 37.30 1.98 -20.10
C GLU A 543 38.73 1.45 -20.28
N GLY A 544 39.61 1.77 -19.34
CA GLY A 544 41.01 1.31 -19.37
C GLY A 544 41.14 -0.22 -19.41
N MET A 545 40.21 -0.92 -18.76
CA MET A 545 40.17 -2.40 -18.72
C MET A 545 39.52 -2.99 -19.97
N PHE A 546 38.54 -2.29 -20.56
CA PHE A 546 37.76 -2.76 -21.71
C PHE A 546 38.16 -2.13 -23.04
N ARG A 547 39.41 -1.68 -23.19
CA ARG A 547 39.90 -0.98 -24.39
C ARG A 547 39.74 -1.78 -25.69
N GLU A 548 39.74 -3.11 -25.61
CA GLU A 548 39.56 -4.02 -26.76
C GLU A 548 38.11 -4.50 -26.94
N SER A 549 37.18 -4.07 -26.08
CA SER A 549 35.77 -4.45 -26.14
C SER A 549 35.02 -3.73 -27.27
N PRO A 550 33.93 -4.32 -27.82
CA PRO A 550 33.05 -3.65 -28.79
C PRO A 550 32.22 -2.48 -28.22
N PHE A 551 32.34 -2.14 -26.94
CA PHE A 551 31.59 -1.05 -26.32
C PHE A 551 31.97 0.33 -26.87
N ASP A 552 30.97 1.16 -27.22
CA ASP A 552 31.20 2.52 -27.72
C ASP A 552 31.29 3.54 -26.58
N TRP A 553 32.39 3.51 -25.82
CA TRP A 553 32.65 4.42 -24.70
C TRP A 553 32.52 5.91 -25.05
N ARG A 554 32.66 6.26 -26.34
CA ARG A 554 32.45 7.64 -26.83
C ARG A 554 31.03 8.15 -26.60
N ALA A 555 30.02 7.27 -26.60
CA ALA A 555 28.65 7.64 -26.30
C ALA A 555 28.50 8.10 -24.84
N ILE A 556 29.05 7.33 -23.89
CA ILE A 556 29.05 7.67 -22.45
C ILE A 556 29.83 8.96 -22.21
N PHE A 557 31.05 9.09 -22.73
CA PHE A 557 31.81 10.33 -22.57
C PHE A 557 31.14 11.53 -23.23
N GLY A 558 30.40 11.32 -24.32
CA GLY A 558 29.56 12.35 -24.92
C GLY A 558 28.51 12.88 -23.93
N SER A 559 27.73 11.98 -23.33
CA SER A 559 26.74 12.33 -22.28
C SER A 559 27.39 13.02 -21.09
N LEU A 560 28.52 12.50 -20.58
CA LEU A 560 29.25 13.09 -19.46
C LEU A 560 29.77 14.51 -19.79
N ASP A 561 30.32 14.71 -20.98
CA ASP A 561 30.79 16.03 -21.42
C ASP A 561 29.63 17.01 -21.64
N ASP A 562 28.48 16.55 -22.14
CA ASP A 562 27.26 17.37 -22.23
C ASP A 562 26.79 17.81 -20.84
N LYS A 563 26.72 16.88 -19.88
CA LYS A 563 26.34 17.16 -18.49
C LYS A 563 27.30 18.10 -17.78
N LYS A 564 28.61 17.88 -17.87
CA LYS A 564 29.60 18.82 -17.32
C LYS A 564 29.42 20.24 -17.84
N ARG A 565 29.18 20.38 -19.14
CA ARG A 565 28.95 21.70 -19.73
C ARG A 565 27.69 22.37 -19.17
N VAL A 566 26.67 21.60 -18.76
CA VAL A 566 25.53 22.13 -17.99
C VAL A 566 25.99 22.64 -16.63
N PHE A 567 26.72 21.83 -15.85
CA PHE A 567 27.24 22.21 -14.53
C PHE A 567 28.19 23.42 -14.54
N ASP A 568 28.94 23.60 -15.64
CA ASP A 568 29.89 24.71 -15.78
C ASP A 568 29.23 26.03 -16.25
N SER A 569 27.92 26.02 -16.54
CA SER A 569 27.24 27.18 -17.11
C SER A 569 25.80 27.34 -16.61
N PRO A 570 25.56 28.19 -15.60
CA PRO A 570 24.20 28.58 -15.17
C PRO A 570 23.32 29.07 -16.33
N ASN A 571 23.93 29.71 -17.33
CA ASN A 571 23.23 30.16 -18.54
C ASN A 571 22.59 29.02 -19.33
N ARG A 572 23.14 27.80 -19.28
CA ARG A 572 22.57 26.64 -20.00
C ARG A 572 21.34 26.10 -19.29
N ALA A 573 21.36 26.00 -17.96
CA ALA A 573 20.16 25.67 -17.20
C ALA A 573 19.08 26.74 -17.42
N LEU A 574 19.44 28.03 -17.38
CA LEU A 574 18.50 29.12 -17.66
C LEU A 574 17.94 29.06 -19.09
N GLU A 575 18.76 28.75 -20.10
CA GLU A 575 18.32 28.56 -21.49
C GLU A 575 17.36 27.36 -21.59
N LYS A 576 17.71 26.23 -20.97
CA LYS A 576 16.86 25.03 -20.93
C LYS A 576 15.52 25.28 -20.26
N VAL A 577 15.49 26.00 -19.14
CA VAL A 577 14.26 26.44 -18.46
C VAL A 577 13.39 27.26 -19.42
N ARG A 578 13.99 28.22 -20.15
CA ARG A 578 13.24 29.04 -21.14
C ARG A 578 12.72 28.21 -22.31
N GLU A 579 13.50 27.26 -22.82
CA GLU A 579 13.06 26.35 -23.88
C GLU A 579 11.87 25.51 -23.42
N ALA A 580 11.98 24.91 -22.24
CA ALA A 580 10.92 24.11 -21.65
C ALA A 580 9.65 24.96 -21.38
N GLU A 581 9.79 26.18 -20.86
CA GLU A 581 8.68 27.13 -20.69
C GLU A 581 7.89 27.39 -21.97
N VAL A 582 8.57 27.48 -23.12
CA VAL A 582 7.91 27.67 -24.42
C VAL A 582 7.07 26.44 -24.77
N VAL A 583 7.62 25.24 -24.60
CA VAL A 583 6.90 24.00 -24.92
C VAL A 583 5.73 23.77 -23.96
N VAL A 584 5.89 24.08 -22.68
CA VAL A 584 4.81 24.05 -21.67
C VAL A 584 3.70 25.04 -22.02
N ALA A 585 4.06 26.26 -22.44
CA ALA A 585 3.09 27.25 -22.89
C ALA A 585 2.33 26.79 -24.13
N ASP A 586 2.99 26.11 -25.07
CA ASP A 586 2.35 25.50 -26.23
C ASP A 586 1.36 24.40 -25.81
N LEU A 587 1.75 23.50 -24.88
CA LEU A 587 0.85 22.49 -24.35
C LEU A 587 -0.37 23.12 -23.67
N ARG A 588 -0.16 24.14 -22.82
CA ARG A 588 -1.23 24.87 -22.15
C ARG A 588 -2.23 25.46 -23.16
N ALA A 589 -1.74 26.10 -24.21
CA ALA A 589 -2.58 26.66 -25.26
C ALA A 589 -3.39 25.58 -26.00
N VAL A 590 -2.78 24.42 -26.27
CA VAL A 590 -3.47 23.29 -26.91
C VAL A 590 -4.49 22.66 -25.96
N ALA A 591 -4.18 22.48 -24.69
CA ALA A 591 -5.05 21.90 -23.67
C ALA A 591 -6.32 22.74 -23.46
N GLN A 592 -6.21 24.07 -23.46
CA GLN A 592 -7.35 25.01 -23.37
C GLN A 592 -8.35 24.91 -24.53
N THR A 593 -7.96 24.25 -25.62
CA THR A 593 -8.81 24.05 -26.81
C THR A 593 -9.28 22.61 -26.96
N LEU A 594 -9.09 21.77 -25.94
CA LEU A 594 -9.66 20.44 -25.91
C LEU A 594 -11.20 20.53 -25.81
N PRO A 595 -11.94 19.68 -26.55
CA PRO A 595 -13.40 19.69 -26.51
C PRO A 595 -13.91 18.98 -25.23
N LEU A 596 -13.73 19.64 -24.07
CA LEU A 596 -14.01 19.08 -22.75
C LEU A 596 -15.49 18.69 -22.58
N ASP A 597 -16.39 19.41 -23.25
CA ASP A 597 -17.83 19.10 -23.29
C ASP A 597 -18.12 17.70 -23.86
N THR A 598 -17.32 17.26 -24.84
CA THR A 598 -17.41 15.89 -25.38
C THR A 598 -16.51 14.90 -24.65
N ALA A 599 -15.52 15.40 -23.91
CA ALA A 599 -14.64 14.58 -23.09
C ALA A 599 -15.32 14.17 -21.79
N PHE A 600 -16.25 14.98 -21.27
CA PHE A 600 -16.99 14.68 -20.05
C PHE A 600 -18.27 13.90 -20.35
N SER A 601 -18.25 12.60 -20.03
CA SER A 601 -19.40 11.71 -20.21
C SER A 601 -19.55 10.82 -18.98
N ASP A 602 -20.80 10.51 -18.59
CA ASP A 602 -21.10 9.64 -17.45
C ASP A 602 -20.44 10.08 -16.12
N GLY A 603 -20.26 11.40 -15.96
CA GLY A 603 -19.68 11.99 -14.75
C GLY A 603 -18.15 11.88 -14.66
N ARG A 604 -17.45 11.54 -15.74
CA ARG A 604 -15.99 11.43 -15.79
C ARG A 604 -15.44 12.04 -17.07
N PHE A 605 -14.20 12.51 -17.04
CA PHE A 605 -13.48 12.91 -18.25
C PHE A 605 -12.91 11.69 -18.98
N ASP A 606 -12.75 11.82 -20.29
CA ASP A 606 -12.05 10.88 -21.15
C ASP A 606 -10.60 10.71 -20.64
N ARG A 607 -10.15 9.45 -20.50
CA ARG A 607 -8.81 9.13 -19.97
C ARG A 607 -7.68 9.80 -20.75
N THR A 608 -7.81 9.94 -22.07
CA THR A 608 -6.78 10.63 -22.87
C THR A 608 -6.76 12.12 -22.55
N ALA A 609 -7.92 12.74 -22.36
CA ALA A 609 -8.00 14.14 -21.95
C ALA A 609 -7.40 14.32 -20.55
N GLN A 610 -7.75 13.47 -19.57
CA GLN A 610 -7.17 13.49 -18.22
C GLN A 610 -5.65 13.40 -18.26
N GLU A 611 -5.09 12.46 -19.03
CA GLU A 611 -3.63 12.32 -19.15
C GLU A 611 -2.95 13.56 -19.74
N ILE A 612 -3.57 14.22 -20.72
CA ILE A 612 -3.05 15.52 -21.23
C ILE A 612 -3.05 16.57 -20.12
N GLY A 613 -4.09 16.61 -19.29
CA GLY A 613 -4.19 17.52 -18.15
C GLY A 613 -3.09 17.26 -17.11
N ARG A 614 -2.87 15.99 -16.74
CA ARG A 614 -1.81 15.58 -15.81
C ARG A 614 -0.42 15.92 -16.34
N LEU A 615 -0.14 15.62 -17.63
CA LEU A 615 1.14 15.95 -18.25
C LEU A 615 1.40 17.45 -18.28
N LEU A 616 0.36 18.27 -18.48
CA LEU A 616 0.47 19.73 -18.38
C LEU A 616 0.83 20.15 -16.95
N GLU A 617 0.08 19.69 -15.95
CA GLU A 617 0.34 20.08 -14.56
C GLU A 617 1.72 19.61 -14.08
N LEU A 618 2.15 18.39 -14.43
CA LEU A 618 3.52 17.92 -14.16
C LEU A 618 4.56 18.83 -14.80
N ALA A 619 4.37 19.19 -16.08
CA ALA A 619 5.33 20.02 -16.78
C ALA A 619 5.40 21.44 -16.18
N GLU A 620 4.27 21.99 -15.75
CA GLU A 620 4.21 23.28 -15.05
C GLU A 620 4.93 23.21 -13.69
N ARG A 621 4.65 22.19 -12.89
CA ARG A 621 5.30 21.97 -11.59
C ARG A 621 6.81 21.80 -11.72
N ARG A 622 7.27 21.01 -12.70
CA ARG A 622 8.71 20.80 -12.97
C ARG A 622 9.41 22.09 -13.42
N ILE A 623 8.74 22.97 -14.18
CA ILE A 623 9.26 24.33 -14.46
C ILE A 623 9.38 25.17 -13.20
N GLU A 624 8.38 25.14 -12.31
CA GLU A 624 8.43 25.90 -11.06
C GLU A 624 9.58 25.43 -10.16
N LEU A 625 9.75 24.11 -10.03
CA LEU A 625 10.86 23.51 -9.31
C LEU A 625 12.21 23.87 -9.96
N ALA A 626 12.33 23.78 -11.28
CA ALA A 626 13.54 24.18 -12.01
C ALA A 626 13.94 25.63 -11.71
N ARG A 627 12.98 26.56 -11.65
CA ARG A 627 13.22 27.97 -11.29
C ARG A 627 13.63 28.12 -9.83
N ALA A 628 12.97 27.42 -8.92
CA ALA A 628 13.27 27.46 -7.49
C ALA A 628 14.69 26.96 -7.23
N VAL A 629 15.03 25.78 -7.76
CA VAL A 629 16.34 25.14 -7.63
C VAL A 629 17.45 26.00 -8.27
N LEU A 630 17.19 26.61 -9.43
CA LEU A 630 18.13 27.54 -10.06
C LEU A 630 18.45 28.75 -9.17
N SER A 631 17.52 29.18 -8.31
CA SER A 631 17.75 30.27 -7.35
C SER A 631 18.70 29.89 -6.20
N TYR A 632 18.89 28.58 -5.97
CA TYR A 632 19.84 28.01 -5.02
C TYR A 632 21.18 27.60 -5.65
N ASP A 633 21.42 27.98 -6.92
CA ASP A 633 22.64 27.66 -7.69
C ASP A 633 22.87 26.14 -7.94
N ASP A 634 21.82 25.33 -7.82
CA ASP A 634 21.85 23.92 -8.22
C ASP A 634 21.50 23.79 -9.71
N VAL A 635 22.49 24.11 -10.54
CA VAL A 635 22.37 24.17 -12.00
C VAL A 635 22.01 22.80 -12.61
N GLY A 636 22.51 21.71 -12.02
CA GLY A 636 22.32 20.35 -12.54
C GLY A 636 20.89 19.86 -12.36
N ARG A 637 20.35 20.02 -11.14
CA ARG A 637 18.95 19.70 -10.86
C ARG A 637 18.02 20.62 -11.62
N ALA A 638 18.27 21.93 -11.65
CA ALA A 638 17.44 22.86 -12.43
C ALA A 638 17.35 22.49 -13.92
N TYR A 639 18.45 22.05 -14.53
CA TYR A 639 18.46 21.56 -15.90
C TYR A 639 17.69 20.23 -16.06
N GLY A 640 17.82 19.33 -15.08
CA GLY A 640 17.07 18.07 -15.00
C GLY A 640 15.57 18.30 -15.01
N GLU A 641 15.08 19.09 -14.04
CA GLU A 641 13.67 19.46 -13.90
C GLU A 641 13.12 20.13 -15.17
N ALA A 642 13.89 21.04 -15.77
CA ALA A 642 13.50 21.68 -17.04
C ALA A 642 13.43 20.67 -18.20
N THR A 643 14.31 19.67 -18.23
CA THR A 643 14.29 18.61 -19.24
C THR A 643 13.07 17.72 -19.07
N SER A 644 12.76 17.31 -17.84
CA SER A 644 11.54 16.54 -17.52
C SER A 644 10.28 17.32 -17.90
N ALA A 645 10.21 18.60 -17.55
CA ALA A 645 9.11 19.48 -17.96
C ALA A 645 8.92 19.52 -19.47
N GLU A 646 10.01 19.68 -20.24
CA GLU A 646 9.94 19.67 -21.69
C GLU A 646 9.43 18.33 -22.23
N ASN A 647 9.92 17.21 -21.70
CA ASN A 647 9.52 15.87 -22.12
C ASN A 647 8.02 15.62 -21.90
N PHE A 648 7.50 15.94 -20.70
CA PHE A 648 6.06 15.85 -20.40
C PHE A 648 5.24 16.76 -21.32
N ALA A 649 5.71 18.00 -21.55
CA ALA A 649 5.04 18.93 -22.42
C ALA A 649 4.96 18.43 -23.88
N ARG A 650 6.05 17.85 -24.40
CA ARG A 650 6.09 17.25 -25.76
C ARG A 650 5.17 16.05 -25.88
N GLN A 651 5.19 15.17 -24.88
CA GLN A 651 4.29 14.00 -24.83
C GLN A 651 2.82 14.45 -24.83
N GLY A 652 2.47 15.40 -23.95
CA GLY A 652 1.13 15.97 -23.87
C GLY A 652 0.70 16.65 -25.17
N LEU A 653 1.62 17.36 -25.84
CA LEU A 653 1.35 18.00 -27.13
C LEU A 653 1.02 16.96 -28.22
N GLN A 654 1.82 15.89 -28.29
CA GLN A 654 1.56 14.79 -29.22
C GLN A 654 0.18 14.16 -28.94
N MET A 655 -0.12 13.84 -27.68
CA MET A 655 -1.40 13.25 -27.29
C MET A 655 -2.58 14.17 -27.60
N ALA A 656 -2.45 15.47 -27.34
CA ALA A 656 -3.50 16.43 -27.63
C ALA A 656 -3.74 16.61 -29.13
N GLN A 657 -2.71 16.52 -29.96
CA GLN A 657 -2.84 16.52 -31.42
C GLN A 657 -3.54 15.25 -31.92
N GLU A 658 -3.18 14.08 -31.39
CA GLU A 658 -3.84 12.80 -31.69
C GLU A 658 -5.33 12.84 -31.28
N TYR A 659 -5.63 13.37 -30.08
CA TYR A 659 -6.98 13.49 -29.55
C TYR A 659 -7.86 14.39 -30.43
N LYS A 660 -7.34 15.56 -30.83
CA LYS A 660 -8.03 16.46 -31.78
C LYS A 660 -8.27 15.85 -33.16
N ALA A 661 -7.42 14.91 -33.57
CA ALA A 661 -7.60 14.15 -34.81
C ALA A 661 -8.62 13.01 -34.67
N GLY A 662 -9.29 12.87 -33.51
CA GLY A 662 -10.26 11.81 -33.23
C GLY A 662 -9.59 10.46 -32.92
N LYS A 663 -8.27 10.41 -32.72
CA LYS A 663 -7.55 9.21 -32.29
C LYS A 663 -7.61 9.15 -30.76
N LYS A 664 -8.64 8.48 -30.23
CA LYS A 664 -8.65 8.12 -28.81
C LYS A 664 -7.70 6.95 -28.59
N ARG A 665 -6.77 7.06 -27.65
CA ARG A 665 -5.98 5.90 -27.23
C ARG A 665 -6.91 5.01 -26.43
N THR A 666 -7.35 3.91 -27.02
CA THR A 666 -7.97 2.79 -26.31
C THR A 666 -6.91 1.83 -25.78
N ALA A 667 -5.67 2.30 -25.60
CA ALA A 667 -4.55 1.41 -25.30
C ALA A 667 -4.93 0.62 -24.05
N PRO A 668 -5.16 -0.71 -24.16
CA PRO A 668 -5.21 -1.52 -22.97
C PRO A 668 -3.85 -1.32 -22.26
N PRO A 669 -3.81 -1.36 -20.93
CA PRO A 669 -2.53 -1.34 -20.21
C PRO A 669 -1.62 -2.38 -20.89
N PRO A 670 -0.33 -2.08 -21.12
CA PRO A 670 0.58 -3.04 -21.72
C PRO A 670 0.53 -4.29 -20.84
N THR A 671 -0.09 -5.34 -21.35
CA THR A 671 -0.23 -6.60 -20.63
C THR A 671 1.09 -7.34 -20.74
N PHE A 672 2.15 -6.79 -20.14
CA PHE A 672 3.46 -7.41 -20.06
C PHE A 672 3.37 -8.78 -19.36
N PHE A 673 2.35 -8.95 -18.51
CA PHE A 673 2.15 -10.13 -17.66
C PHE A 673 0.87 -10.93 -17.94
N LEU A 674 -0.01 -10.49 -18.84
CA LEU A 674 -1.04 -11.41 -19.32
C LEU A 674 -0.42 -12.28 -20.41
N PRO A 675 -0.61 -13.61 -20.37
CA PRO A 675 -0.27 -14.44 -21.51
C PRO A 675 -0.96 -13.85 -22.75
N PRO A 676 -0.28 -13.80 -23.91
CA PRO A 676 -0.87 -13.24 -25.10
C PRO A 676 -2.18 -13.98 -25.35
N ILE A 677 -3.25 -13.22 -25.57
CA ILE A 677 -4.43 -13.77 -26.23
C ILE A 677 -3.88 -14.37 -27.53
N PRO A 678 -4.02 -15.68 -27.78
CA PRO A 678 -3.42 -16.31 -28.94
C PRO A 678 -3.80 -15.49 -30.17
N PRO A 679 -2.85 -15.21 -31.08
CA PRO A 679 -3.14 -14.42 -32.26
C PRO A 679 -4.37 -15.00 -32.92
N ASP A 680 -5.36 -14.15 -33.22
CA ASP A 680 -6.56 -14.53 -33.96
C ASP A 680 -6.07 -15.04 -35.32
N THR A 681 -5.79 -16.35 -35.38
CA THR A 681 -5.22 -17.01 -36.54
C THR A 681 -6.33 -16.98 -37.56
N GLY A 682 -6.24 -16.02 -38.50
CA GLY A 682 -7.24 -15.64 -39.50
C GLY A 682 -7.84 -16.79 -40.30
N GLY A 683 -8.64 -17.60 -39.63
CA GLY A 683 -9.40 -18.73 -40.11
C GLY A 683 -10.86 -18.52 -39.72
N PRO A 684 -11.80 -19.07 -40.50
CA PRO A 684 -13.22 -18.84 -40.30
C PRO A 684 -13.61 -19.29 -38.89
N GLN A 685 -14.15 -18.35 -38.11
CA GLN A 685 -14.64 -18.53 -36.75
C GLN A 685 -15.38 -19.86 -36.58
N THR A 686 -14.71 -20.85 -36.00
CA THR A 686 -15.39 -21.98 -35.38
C THR A 686 -15.67 -21.60 -33.94
N THR A 687 -16.95 -21.47 -33.61
CA THR A 687 -17.44 -21.30 -32.25
C THR A 687 -16.94 -22.43 -31.36
N GLY A 688 -16.12 -22.11 -30.37
CA GLY A 688 -15.86 -22.94 -29.20
C GLY A 688 -14.47 -23.56 -29.13
N GLY A 689 -13.52 -22.81 -28.56
CA GLY A 689 -12.24 -23.34 -28.12
C GLY A 689 -11.26 -22.22 -27.82
N MET A 690 -11.32 -21.65 -26.60
CA MET A 690 -10.15 -20.91 -26.10
C MET A 690 -8.99 -21.90 -26.06
N GLY A 691 -7.92 -21.64 -26.80
CA GLY A 691 -6.67 -22.39 -26.64
C GLY A 691 -6.25 -22.33 -25.18
N GLY A 692 -5.82 -23.47 -24.62
CA GLY A 692 -5.44 -23.58 -23.22
C GLY A 692 -4.39 -22.52 -22.85
N MET A 693 -4.56 -21.89 -21.69
CA MET A 693 -3.56 -20.99 -21.14
C MET A 693 -2.41 -21.84 -20.60
N VAL A 694 -1.17 -21.49 -20.93
CA VAL A 694 0.02 -22.22 -20.47
C VAL A 694 0.85 -21.28 -19.61
N LEU A 695 1.15 -21.72 -18.39
CA LEU A 695 2.02 -21.03 -17.44
C LEU A 695 3.39 -21.68 -17.52
N TYR A 696 4.45 -20.90 -17.46
CA TYR A 696 5.81 -21.36 -17.74
C TYR A 696 6.73 -21.30 -16.52
N ASN A 697 6.30 -20.70 -15.40
CA ASN A 697 7.05 -20.63 -14.16
C ASN A 697 6.16 -20.27 -12.96
N ASP A 698 6.73 -20.35 -11.74
CA ASP A 698 6.02 -20.05 -10.47
C ASP A 698 5.51 -18.60 -10.41
N TYR A 699 6.26 -17.66 -11.00
CA TYR A 699 5.85 -16.26 -11.06
C TYR A 699 4.59 -16.08 -11.92
N GLU A 700 4.56 -16.67 -13.13
CA GLU A 700 3.38 -16.69 -13.98
C GLU A 700 2.21 -17.42 -13.32
N PHE A 701 2.48 -18.43 -12.48
CA PHE A 701 1.46 -19.06 -11.65
C PHE A 701 0.90 -18.12 -10.59
N GLY A 702 1.76 -17.33 -9.92
CA GLY A 702 1.32 -16.28 -9.01
C GLY A 702 0.46 -15.22 -9.71
N GLN A 703 0.92 -14.72 -10.86
CA GLN A 703 0.20 -13.74 -11.68
C GLN A 703 -1.13 -14.30 -12.20
N TYR A 704 -1.13 -15.54 -12.68
CA TYR A 704 -2.33 -16.25 -13.08
C TYR A 704 -3.32 -16.33 -11.92
N CYS A 705 -2.83 -16.77 -10.76
CA CYS A 705 -3.66 -16.94 -9.57
C CYS A 705 -4.35 -15.63 -9.21
N PHE A 706 -3.58 -14.54 -9.19
CA PHE A 706 -4.11 -13.20 -8.97
C PHE A 706 -5.12 -12.78 -10.04
N TYR A 707 -4.79 -12.95 -11.32
CA TYR A 707 -5.62 -12.58 -12.47
C TYR A 707 -7.00 -13.25 -12.46
N VAL A 708 -7.07 -14.54 -12.10
CA VAL A 708 -8.33 -15.27 -12.02
C VAL A 708 -9.06 -15.08 -10.67
N GLY A 709 -8.63 -14.07 -9.88
CA GLY A 709 -9.23 -13.74 -8.60
C GLY A 709 -8.98 -14.78 -7.53
N GLY A 710 -7.81 -15.42 -7.55
CA GLY A 710 -7.34 -16.33 -6.52
C GLY A 710 -6.19 -15.76 -5.69
N PHE A 711 -5.82 -16.48 -4.65
CA PHE A 711 -4.68 -16.18 -3.79
C PHE A 711 -3.79 -17.41 -3.61
N VAL A 712 -2.49 -17.17 -3.50
CA VAL A 712 -1.47 -18.23 -3.43
C VAL A 712 -1.32 -18.69 -1.98
N LYS A 713 -1.64 -19.94 -1.65
CA LYS A 713 -1.42 -20.48 -0.28
C LYS A 713 -0.07 -21.18 -0.11
N ALA A 714 0.61 -21.50 -1.20
CA ALA A 714 1.95 -22.09 -1.24
C ALA A 714 2.54 -21.88 -2.65
N ARG A 715 3.87 -22.01 -2.82
CA ARG A 715 4.61 -21.73 -4.09
C ARG A 715 3.91 -22.17 -5.39
N MET A 716 3.15 -23.27 -5.37
CA MET A 716 2.42 -23.80 -6.53
C MET A 716 0.96 -24.15 -6.22
N TYR A 717 0.31 -23.47 -5.28
CA TYR A 717 -1.09 -23.72 -4.94
C TYR A 717 -1.91 -22.42 -4.96
N CYS A 718 -2.92 -22.38 -5.83
CA CYS A 718 -3.78 -21.23 -6.04
C CYS A 718 -5.21 -21.56 -5.61
N ALA A 719 -5.77 -20.80 -4.66
CA ALA A 719 -7.16 -20.91 -4.25
C ALA A 719 -7.99 -19.80 -4.89
N LEU A 720 -8.98 -20.13 -5.73
CA LEU A 720 -9.86 -19.18 -6.41
C LEU A 720 -11.05 -18.78 -5.54
N ARG A 721 -11.55 -17.54 -5.73
CA ARG A 721 -12.73 -17.01 -5.04
C ARG A 721 -14.01 -17.85 -5.21
N ASP A 722 -14.12 -18.63 -6.28
CA ASP A 722 -15.27 -19.50 -6.54
C ASP A 722 -15.14 -20.91 -5.94
N GLY A 723 -14.17 -21.12 -5.04
CA GLY A 723 -13.95 -22.36 -4.29
C GLY A 723 -13.14 -23.41 -5.05
N ARG A 724 -12.74 -23.14 -6.30
CA ARG A 724 -11.83 -24.01 -7.05
C ARG A 724 -10.41 -23.78 -6.59
N ALA A 725 -9.59 -24.83 -6.60
CA ALA A 725 -8.18 -24.72 -6.26
C ALA A 725 -7.34 -25.30 -7.39
N PHE A 726 -6.46 -24.48 -7.95
CA PHE A 726 -5.50 -24.93 -8.93
C PHE A 726 -4.21 -25.36 -8.21
N ASP A 727 -4.09 -26.66 -8.00
CA ASP A 727 -2.93 -27.27 -7.37
C ASP A 727 -1.88 -27.64 -8.43
N ALA A 728 -0.84 -26.84 -8.50
CA ALA A 728 0.31 -27.05 -9.35
C ALA A 728 1.48 -27.72 -8.59
N ARG A 729 1.32 -28.09 -7.31
CA ARG A 729 2.40 -28.73 -6.55
C ARG A 729 2.77 -30.08 -7.17
N GLY A 730 4.06 -30.25 -7.42
CA GLY A 730 4.59 -31.44 -8.10
C GLY A 730 4.36 -31.47 -9.61
N LYS A 731 3.83 -30.40 -10.20
CA LYS A 731 3.80 -30.21 -11.66
C LYS A 731 5.09 -29.55 -12.11
N THR A 732 5.60 -29.93 -13.27
CA THR A 732 6.74 -29.27 -13.92
C THR A 732 6.23 -28.26 -14.94
N PHE A 733 6.84 -27.08 -15.02
CA PHE A 733 6.54 -26.14 -16.09
C PHE A 733 7.09 -26.62 -17.44
N PRO A 734 6.43 -26.26 -18.57
CA PRO A 734 5.19 -25.49 -18.65
C PRO A 734 3.96 -26.26 -18.15
N LEU A 735 3.12 -25.56 -17.38
CA LEU A 735 1.88 -26.04 -16.78
C LEU A 735 0.71 -25.52 -17.60
N GLU A 736 0.00 -26.42 -18.27
CA GLU A 736 -1.27 -26.06 -18.91
C GLU A 736 -2.34 -25.82 -17.84
N VAL A 737 -2.95 -24.63 -17.86
CA VAL A 737 -4.10 -24.28 -17.05
C VAL A 737 -5.31 -25.00 -17.59
N PRO A 738 -5.96 -25.86 -16.78
CA PRO A 738 -7.18 -26.53 -17.20
C PRO A 738 -8.27 -25.50 -17.53
N PRO A 739 -9.00 -25.65 -18.65
CA PRO A 739 -9.96 -24.65 -19.14
C PRO A 739 -11.04 -24.27 -18.13
N GLU A 740 -11.34 -25.15 -17.16
CA GLU A 740 -12.18 -24.81 -16.05
C GLU A 740 -11.66 -23.54 -15.39
N TYR A 741 -10.40 -23.45 -14.97
CA TYR A 741 -9.87 -22.32 -14.17
C TYR A 741 -9.78 -20.98 -14.94
N ILE A 742 -10.04 -20.97 -16.25
CA ILE A 742 -10.07 -19.76 -17.07
C ILE A 742 -11.47 -19.10 -16.96
N PRO A 743 -11.58 -17.80 -16.61
CA PRO A 743 -12.86 -17.11 -16.45
C PRO A 743 -13.74 -17.18 -17.70
N LYS A 744 -15.02 -17.55 -17.54
CA LYS A 744 -16.03 -17.45 -18.60
C LYS A 744 -16.72 -16.08 -18.50
N LEU A 745 -16.57 -15.24 -19.53
CA LEU A 745 -17.28 -13.97 -19.64
C LEU A 745 -18.78 -14.22 -19.94
N ASP A 746 -19.62 -14.22 -18.90
CA ASP A 746 -21.10 -14.24 -19.07
C ASP A 746 -21.68 -12.82 -18.97
N SER A 747 -22.59 -12.47 -19.90
CA SER A 747 -23.27 -11.17 -19.95
C SER A 747 -24.46 -11.11 -18.97
N VAL A 748 -24.48 -10.12 -18.08
CA VAL A 748 -25.45 -10.02 -16.96
C VAL A 748 -26.72 -9.24 -17.37
N SER A 749 -27.90 -9.78 -17.01
CA SER A 749 -29.24 -9.16 -17.14
C SER A 749 -29.98 -9.17 -15.80
N THR A 750 -30.61 -8.04 -15.41
CA THR A 750 -31.21 -7.79 -14.08
C THR A 750 -32.71 -7.53 -14.12
N THR A 751 -33.53 -8.17 -13.24
CA THR A 751 -34.76 -7.59 -12.62
C THR A 751 -35.32 -8.47 -11.46
N PRO A 752 -35.79 -7.90 -10.31
CA PRO A 752 -36.49 -8.64 -9.22
C PRO A 752 -37.98 -8.28 -8.97
N LYS A 753 -38.73 -9.10 -8.19
CA LYS A 753 -40.14 -8.92 -7.73
C LYS A 753 -40.35 -9.26 -6.23
N GLU A 754 -41.33 -8.60 -5.58
CA GLU A 754 -41.60 -8.53 -4.11
C GLU A 754 -42.71 -9.47 -3.54
N GLY A 755 -42.66 -9.80 -2.22
CA GLY A 755 -43.79 -10.38 -1.44
C GLY A 755 -43.49 -10.75 0.05
N GLY A 756 -44.42 -10.50 1.00
CA GLY A 756 -44.23 -10.41 2.47
C GLY A 756 -44.30 -11.69 3.37
N ARG A 757 -44.11 -11.50 4.70
CA ARG A 757 -43.62 -12.48 5.73
C ARG A 757 -44.64 -13.51 6.30
N CYS A 758 -44.13 -14.70 6.65
CA CYS A 758 -44.81 -15.83 7.31
C CYS A 758 -44.66 -15.86 8.86
N PRO A 759 -45.56 -16.52 9.61
CA PRO A 759 -45.42 -16.73 11.06
C PRO A 759 -44.34 -17.78 11.41
N VAL A 760 -43.72 -17.65 12.59
CA VAL A 760 -42.64 -18.52 13.09
C VAL A 760 -43.23 -19.81 13.68
N VAL A 761 -42.71 -20.96 13.23
CA VAL A 761 -43.07 -22.30 13.74
C VAL A 761 -41.86 -22.88 14.48
N PHE A 762 -42.08 -23.43 15.67
CA PHE A 762 -41.01 -23.99 16.50
C PHE A 762 -40.81 -25.49 16.24
N ALA A 763 -39.56 -25.94 16.30
CA ALA A 763 -39.21 -27.36 16.14
C ALA A 763 -39.72 -28.21 17.32
N PRO A 764 -40.15 -29.46 17.08
CA PRO A 764 -40.66 -30.34 18.12
C PRO A 764 -39.50 -31.01 18.87
N TYR A 765 -39.76 -31.46 20.11
CA TYR A 765 -38.75 -32.08 20.97
C TYR A 765 -38.20 -33.41 20.40
N GLY A 766 -36.99 -33.79 20.81
CA GLY A 766 -36.21 -34.88 20.18
C GLY A 766 -36.84 -36.29 20.18
N ASP A 767 -37.89 -36.53 20.95
CA ASP A 767 -38.64 -37.79 20.97
C ASP A 767 -39.94 -37.76 20.14
N PHE A 768 -40.27 -36.62 19.53
CA PHE A 768 -41.53 -36.36 18.81
C PHE A 768 -41.84 -37.39 17.71
N CYS A 769 -40.82 -38.02 17.12
CA CYS A 769 -41.00 -39.03 16.08
C CYS A 769 -40.02 -40.21 16.19
N SER A 770 -39.94 -40.82 17.38
CA SER A 770 -39.01 -41.93 17.67
C SER A 770 -39.15 -43.20 16.81
N LYS A 771 -40.22 -43.32 16.02
CA LYS A 771 -40.50 -44.49 15.14
C LYS A 771 -41.00 -44.11 13.74
N GLY A 772 -40.73 -42.88 13.30
CA GLY A 772 -41.16 -42.38 11.99
C GLY A 772 -40.24 -41.29 11.47
N LYS A 773 -40.65 -40.62 10.39
CA LYS A 773 -40.03 -39.40 9.86
C LYS A 773 -40.93 -38.18 10.12
N ILE A 774 -40.32 -37.05 10.47
CA ILE A 774 -41.03 -35.77 10.63
C ILE A 774 -41.23 -35.15 9.25
N VAL A 775 -42.44 -34.66 8.97
CA VAL A 775 -42.79 -33.98 7.73
C VAL A 775 -43.44 -32.64 8.05
N TYR A 776 -42.99 -31.59 7.38
CA TYR A 776 -43.57 -30.25 7.47
C TYR A 776 -44.47 -30.01 6.25
N GLY A 777 -45.67 -29.50 6.49
CA GLY A 777 -46.57 -29.04 5.43
C GLY A 777 -46.32 -27.56 5.10
N THR A 778 -46.93 -27.08 4.02
CA THR A 778 -46.99 -25.65 3.68
C THR A 778 -48.45 -25.22 3.52
N ASP A 779 -48.82 -24.07 4.08
CA ASP A 779 -50.13 -23.47 3.87
C ASP A 779 -50.25 -22.85 2.46
N GLY A 780 -51.43 -22.35 2.13
CA GLY A 780 -51.71 -21.75 0.81
C GLY A 780 -50.91 -20.48 0.47
N ARG A 781 -50.07 -19.97 1.39
CA ARG A 781 -49.15 -18.84 1.16
C ARG A 781 -47.70 -19.29 1.03
N GLY A 782 -47.44 -20.60 1.06
CA GLY A 782 -46.09 -21.17 1.08
C GLY A 782 -45.42 -21.12 2.45
N CYS A 783 -46.16 -20.76 3.52
CA CYS A 783 -45.61 -20.72 4.88
C CYS A 783 -45.62 -22.13 5.50
N SER A 784 -44.53 -22.51 6.16
CA SER A 784 -44.41 -23.81 6.83
C SER A 784 -45.47 -23.97 7.93
N THR A 785 -46.11 -25.14 8.00
CA THR A 785 -47.06 -25.51 9.06
C THR A 785 -46.37 -26.34 10.14
N GLU A 786 -47.03 -26.55 11.28
CA GLU A 786 -46.49 -27.39 12.35
C GLU A 786 -46.13 -28.82 11.87
N PRO A 787 -45.04 -29.41 12.39
CA PRO A 787 -44.53 -30.70 11.97
C PRO A 787 -45.46 -31.87 12.31
N THR A 788 -45.51 -32.86 11.43
CA THR A 788 -46.30 -34.09 11.62
C THR A 788 -45.39 -35.33 11.50
N CYS A 789 -45.50 -36.27 12.44
CA CYS A 789 -44.73 -37.53 12.40
C CYS A 789 -45.45 -38.60 11.56
N VAL A 790 -44.77 -39.19 10.58
CA VAL A 790 -45.29 -40.28 9.72
C VAL A 790 -44.38 -41.53 9.80
N PRO A 791 -44.90 -42.76 9.94
CA PRO A 791 -44.09 -43.98 10.01
C PRO A 791 -43.27 -44.24 8.73
N ILE A 792 -42.06 -44.82 8.85
CA ILE A 792 -41.23 -45.25 7.70
C ILE A 792 -41.56 -46.71 7.36
N ASN A 793 -41.88 -46.99 6.09
CA ASN A 793 -42.03 -48.35 5.55
C ASN A 793 -40.70 -48.81 4.95
N ASP A 794 -40.32 -50.08 5.17
CA ASP A 794 -39.06 -50.66 4.66
C ASP A 794 -38.95 -50.70 3.12
N ALA A 795 -40.03 -50.41 2.39
CA ALA A 795 -40.06 -50.35 0.94
C ALA A 795 -39.34 -49.12 0.34
N ASP A 796 -39.01 -48.10 1.15
CA ASP A 796 -38.44 -46.83 0.68
C ASP A 796 -36.89 -46.78 0.74
N ARG A 797 -36.21 -47.84 1.21
CA ARG A 797 -34.73 -47.86 1.32
C ARG A 797 -34.05 -48.06 -0.03
N LYS A 798 -33.03 -47.26 -0.33
CA LYS A 798 -32.18 -47.44 -1.51
C LYS A 798 -31.09 -48.48 -1.25
N THR A 799 -31.36 -49.75 -1.57
CA THR A 799 -30.32 -50.79 -1.55
C THR A 799 -29.48 -50.73 -2.83
N HIS A 800 -28.18 -50.97 -2.72
CA HIS A 800 -27.30 -51.01 -3.90
C HIS A 800 -27.75 -52.12 -4.88
N PRO A 801 -27.90 -51.83 -6.18
CA PRO A 801 -28.63 -52.69 -7.12
C PRO A 801 -27.92 -54.02 -7.45
N THR A 802 -26.60 -54.11 -7.24
CA THR A 802 -25.80 -55.30 -7.57
C THR A 802 -25.14 -55.99 -6.38
N ASP A 803 -25.04 -55.33 -5.22
CA ASP A 803 -24.47 -55.91 -4.01
C ASP A 803 -25.18 -55.31 -2.78
N PRO A 804 -26.14 -56.02 -2.19
CA PRO A 804 -26.90 -55.51 -1.05
C PRO A 804 -26.04 -55.32 0.21
N ASN A 805 -24.77 -55.74 0.20
CA ASN A 805 -23.83 -55.46 1.27
C ASN A 805 -23.02 -54.18 1.03
N LEU A 806 -23.24 -53.44 -0.05
CA LEU A 806 -22.59 -52.14 -0.27
C LEU A 806 -23.52 -51.00 0.14
N CYS A 807 -22.90 -49.97 0.69
CA CYS A 807 -23.56 -48.76 1.17
C CYS A 807 -22.69 -47.53 0.90
N GLY A 808 -23.29 -46.35 0.94
CA GLY A 808 -22.64 -45.12 0.54
C GLY A 808 -22.58 -44.94 -0.97
N GLY A 809 -21.46 -44.39 -1.46
CA GLY A 809 -21.31 -43.93 -2.85
C GLY A 809 -22.17 -42.71 -3.16
N PHE A 810 -21.97 -42.08 -4.32
CA PHE A 810 -22.71 -40.88 -4.75
C PHE A 810 -24.25 -41.04 -4.78
N ALA A 811 -24.74 -42.28 -4.93
CA ALA A 811 -26.17 -42.57 -5.00
C ALA A 811 -26.84 -42.72 -3.61
N GLY A 812 -26.06 -42.71 -2.52
CA GLY A 812 -26.56 -42.76 -1.15
C GLY A 812 -27.24 -44.09 -0.79
N PHE A 813 -26.58 -45.22 -1.05
CA PHE A 813 -27.16 -46.53 -0.73
C PHE A 813 -27.13 -46.82 0.77
N GLU A 814 -28.22 -47.37 1.29
CA GLU A 814 -28.44 -47.60 2.72
C GLU A 814 -28.38 -49.10 3.06
N CYS A 815 -27.93 -49.39 4.28
CA CYS A 815 -27.90 -50.76 4.79
C CYS A 815 -29.28 -51.26 5.25
N GLY A 816 -29.43 -52.59 5.23
CA GLY A 816 -30.61 -53.26 5.78
C GLY A 816 -30.81 -53.01 7.28
N ALA A 817 -32.01 -53.28 7.78
CA ALA A 817 -32.33 -53.08 9.19
C ALA A 817 -31.35 -53.85 10.11
N GLY A 818 -30.75 -53.15 11.08
CA GLY A 818 -29.77 -53.73 12.02
C GLY A 818 -28.32 -53.76 11.52
N GLN A 819 -28.02 -53.10 10.41
CA GLN A 819 -26.66 -52.95 9.86
C GLN A 819 -26.27 -51.48 9.74
N TYR A 820 -24.96 -51.19 9.81
CA TYR A 820 -24.39 -49.86 9.55
C TYR A 820 -23.33 -49.95 8.46
N CYS A 821 -23.00 -48.82 7.84
CA CYS A 821 -22.05 -48.76 6.74
C CYS A 821 -20.61 -48.60 7.22
N GLN A 822 -19.75 -49.60 6.99
CA GLN A 822 -18.33 -49.57 7.35
C GLN A 822 -17.46 -49.36 6.11
N TYR A 823 -16.78 -48.22 6.04
CA TYR A 823 -15.81 -47.94 4.99
C TYR A 823 -14.45 -48.60 5.28
N PRO A 824 -13.72 -49.06 4.25
CA PRO A 824 -12.39 -49.65 4.44
C PRO A 824 -11.42 -48.62 5.06
N THR A 825 -10.61 -49.08 6.02
CA THR A 825 -9.60 -48.25 6.70
C THR A 825 -8.36 -48.08 5.82
N ARG A 826 -7.72 -46.91 5.90
CA ARG A 826 -6.58 -46.47 5.07
C ARG A 826 -5.42 -47.48 5.00
N ASP A 827 -5.19 -48.26 6.05
CA ASP A 827 -4.09 -49.25 6.14
C ASP A 827 -4.29 -50.48 5.24
N GLN A 828 -5.52 -50.76 4.79
CA GLN A 828 -5.85 -52.02 4.09
C GLN A 828 -5.36 -52.04 2.63
N TYR A 829 -4.86 -50.92 2.09
CA TYR A 829 -4.42 -50.77 0.69
C TYR A 829 -2.90 -50.62 0.50
N GLY A 830 -2.08 -50.66 1.56
CA GLY A 830 -0.61 -50.69 1.43
C GLY A 830 0.01 -49.48 0.71
N MET A 831 -0.58 -48.30 0.84
CA MET A 831 -0.07 -47.05 0.25
C MET A 831 0.89 -46.35 1.22
N SER A 832 2.07 -45.95 0.74
CA SER A 832 3.02 -45.11 1.50
C SER A 832 2.61 -43.65 1.43
N ASP A 833 3.02 -42.89 2.46
CA ASP A 833 2.63 -41.50 2.69
C ASP A 833 2.98 -40.60 1.49
N GLY A 834 1.94 -40.12 0.79
CA GLY A 834 2.13 -39.18 -0.32
C GLY A 834 1.02 -39.08 -1.38
N ALA A 835 -0.15 -39.73 -1.23
CA ALA A 835 -1.24 -39.62 -2.21
C ALA A 835 -2.57 -39.24 -1.53
N GLY A 836 -3.11 -38.07 -1.87
CA GLY A 836 -4.42 -37.59 -1.41
C GLY A 836 -5.57 -37.95 -2.37
N GLY A 837 -6.75 -38.19 -1.80
CA GLY A 837 -8.07 -38.09 -2.45
C GLY A 837 -8.62 -39.36 -3.10
N VAL A 838 -9.47 -40.09 -2.37
CA VAL A 838 -10.21 -41.26 -2.88
C VAL A 838 -11.58 -40.81 -3.39
N ALA A 839 -11.79 -40.84 -4.72
CA ALA A 839 -13.13 -40.71 -5.29
C ALA A 839 -13.79 -42.10 -5.39
N ASP A 840 -15.00 -42.21 -4.84
CA ASP A 840 -15.95 -43.32 -4.98
C ASP A 840 -15.64 -44.67 -4.26
N THR A 841 -15.35 -44.63 -2.97
CA THR A 841 -15.33 -45.87 -2.15
C THR A 841 -16.70 -46.21 -1.58
N PHE A 842 -17.26 -47.36 -1.99
CA PHE A 842 -18.38 -47.99 -1.30
C PHE A 842 -17.95 -48.59 0.04
N GLY A 843 -18.75 -48.35 1.08
CA GLY A 843 -18.63 -49.06 2.35
C GLY A 843 -19.35 -50.40 2.31
N LYS A 844 -19.08 -51.26 3.30
CA LYS A 844 -19.78 -52.55 3.49
C LYS A 844 -20.76 -52.47 4.64
N CYS A 845 -21.97 -52.97 4.44
CA CYS A 845 -22.97 -53.15 5.48
C CYS A 845 -22.54 -54.25 6.44
N VAL A 846 -22.30 -53.86 7.69
CA VAL A 846 -21.91 -54.77 8.77
C VAL A 846 -22.94 -54.74 9.88
N GLN A 847 -23.19 -55.88 10.53
CA GLN A 847 -24.10 -55.93 11.68
C GLN A 847 -23.50 -55.13 12.84
N GLY A 848 -24.26 -54.17 13.35
CA GLY A 848 -23.87 -53.38 14.52
C GLY A 848 -24.95 -53.41 15.60
N ASN A 849 -24.52 -53.37 16.86
CA ASN A 849 -25.42 -53.07 17.97
C ASN A 849 -26.03 -51.67 17.75
N THR A 850 -27.35 -51.58 17.90
CA THR A 850 -28.28 -50.54 17.42
C THR A 850 -28.13 -49.11 17.98
N ASN A 851 -26.95 -48.70 18.44
CA ASN A 851 -26.75 -47.41 19.12
C ASN A 851 -25.81 -46.43 18.39
N THR A 852 -25.63 -46.56 17.08
CA THR A 852 -24.97 -45.52 16.27
C THR A 852 -25.98 -44.96 15.28
N CYS A 853 -26.44 -43.74 15.55
CA CYS A 853 -27.33 -43.01 14.64
C CYS A 853 -26.44 -42.37 13.56
N GLN A 854 -26.61 -42.79 12.31
CA GLN A 854 -26.03 -42.10 11.16
C GLN A 854 -27.19 -41.72 10.25
N ALA A 855 -27.69 -40.50 10.44
CA ALA A 855 -28.55 -39.84 9.47
C ALA A 855 -27.68 -38.94 8.57
N TYR A 856 -28.04 -38.88 7.30
CA TYR A 856 -27.40 -38.01 6.33
C TYR A 856 -28.25 -36.76 6.18
N PHE A 857 -27.68 -35.61 6.52
CA PHE A 857 -28.34 -34.32 6.51
C PHE A 857 -27.85 -33.50 5.33
N THR A 858 -28.76 -32.76 4.74
CA THR A 858 -28.46 -31.79 3.68
C THR A 858 -29.06 -30.47 4.10
N GLY A 859 -28.25 -29.43 4.12
CA GLY A 859 -28.69 -28.09 4.48
C GLY A 859 -27.91 -27.04 3.73
N TYR A 860 -28.13 -25.79 4.12
CA TYR A 860 -27.47 -24.62 3.58
C TYR A 860 -26.87 -23.85 4.75
N VAL A 861 -25.63 -23.41 4.59
CA VAL A 861 -24.95 -22.54 5.56
C VAL A 861 -24.69 -21.20 4.89
N VAL A 862 -24.77 -20.13 5.67
CA VAL A 862 -24.30 -18.82 5.21
C VAL A 862 -22.79 -18.89 5.20
N GLY A 863 -22.19 -18.84 4.01
CA GLY A 863 -20.73 -18.80 3.89
C GLY A 863 -20.21 -17.57 4.61
N GLU A 864 -19.40 -17.79 5.64
CA GLU A 864 -18.90 -16.77 6.58
C GLU A 864 -18.13 -15.63 5.87
N TRP A 865 -17.60 -15.92 4.68
CA TRP A 865 -16.81 -14.99 3.85
C TRP A 865 -17.52 -14.53 2.58
N SER A 866 -18.44 -15.35 2.04
CA SER A 866 -19.13 -15.03 0.79
C SER A 866 -20.38 -14.20 1.01
N GLY A 867 -20.99 -14.27 2.21
CA GLY A 867 -22.31 -13.72 2.43
C GLY A 867 -23.35 -14.32 1.48
N VAL A 868 -23.14 -15.56 1.01
CA VAL A 868 -24.05 -16.32 0.15
C VAL A 868 -24.26 -17.69 0.75
N CYS A 869 -25.44 -18.25 0.51
CA CYS A 869 -25.80 -19.55 1.01
C CYS A 869 -25.26 -20.68 0.15
N THR A 870 -24.54 -21.60 0.77
CA THR A 870 -23.95 -22.77 0.09
C THR A 870 -24.57 -24.03 0.64
N GLN A 871 -24.92 -24.95 -0.25
CA GLN A 871 -25.50 -26.24 0.12
C GLN A 871 -24.39 -27.16 0.64
N GLU A 872 -24.60 -27.77 1.80
CA GLU A 872 -23.66 -28.69 2.44
C GLU A 872 -24.35 -29.98 2.88
N HIS A 873 -23.51 -31.01 3.09
CA HIS A 873 -23.95 -32.33 3.50
C HIS A 873 -23.12 -32.82 4.69
N ALA A 874 -23.79 -33.41 5.69
CA ALA A 874 -23.14 -33.94 6.88
C ALA A 874 -23.81 -35.23 7.33
N SER A 875 -23.02 -36.20 7.81
CA SER A 875 -23.55 -37.43 8.41
C SER A 875 -23.31 -37.43 9.91
N GLY A 876 -24.35 -37.65 10.72
CA GLY A 876 -24.24 -37.64 12.17
C GLY A 876 -25.52 -38.08 12.89
N CYS A 877 -25.54 -37.97 14.22
CA CYS A 877 -26.73 -38.26 15.02
C CYS A 877 -27.72 -37.09 15.09
N THR A 878 -27.30 -35.89 14.69
CA THR A 878 -28.02 -34.62 14.81
C THR A 878 -27.77 -33.79 13.57
N ASP A 879 -28.81 -33.14 13.07
CA ASP A 879 -28.71 -32.25 11.91
C ASP A 879 -27.91 -31.00 12.28
N PRO A 880 -26.73 -30.78 11.68
CA PRO A 880 -25.92 -29.63 12.04
C PRO A 880 -26.33 -28.35 11.30
N PHE A 881 -27.26 -28.41 10.34
CA PHE A 881 -27.56 -27.26 9.49
C PHE A 881 -28.73 -26.43 10.02
N VAL A 882 -28.56 -25.11 10.02
CA VAL A 882 -29.57 -24.16 10.51
C VAL A 882 -30.65 -23.88 9.44
N TYR A 883 -30.29 -24.01 8.16
CA TYR A 883 -31.19 -23.80 7.03
C TYR A 883 -31.21 -25.06 6.15
N HIS A 884 -32.38 -25.47 5.68
CA HIS A 884 -32.52 -26.67 4.82
C HIS A 884 -32.93 -26.37 3.38
N ASP A 885 -33.16 -25.09 3.09
CA ASP A 885 -33.39 -24.59 1.76
C ASP A 885 -32.61 -23.27 1.55
N PHE A 886 -32.21 -23.07 0.31
CA PHE A 886 -31.37 -21.95 -0.12
C PHE A 886 -32.01 -20.59 0.20
N ASP A 887 -33.34 -20.49 0.12
CA ASP A 887 -34.08 -19.23 0.27
C ASP A 887 -34.17 -18.81 1.75
N SER A 888 -34.36 -19.76 2.66
CA SER A 888 -34.28 -19.57 4.12
C SER A 888 -32.89 -19.13 4.55
N CYS A 889 -31.85 -19.73 3.96
CA CYS A 889 -30.49 -19.31 4.19
C CYS A 889 -30.24 -17.90 3.63
N GLN A 890 -30.67 -17.60 2.39
CA GLN A 890 -30.42 -16.29 1.77
C GLN A 890 -31.06 -15.14 2.56
N LYS A 891 -32.24 -15.36 3.11
CA LYS A 891 -32.94 -14.36 3.95
C LYS A 891 -32.24 -14.10 5.28
N ALA A 892 -31.35 -14.98 5.72
CA ALA A 892 -30.54 -14.79 6.92
C ALA A 892 -29.28 -13.93 6.69
N LEU A 893 -28.93 -13.63 5.43
CA LEU A 893 -27.77 -12.82 5.07
C LEU A 893 -27.90 -11.36 5.57
N PRO A 894 -26.81 -10.71 6.02
CA PRO A 894 -26.85 -9.37 6.62
C PRO A 894 -27.50 -8.29 5.72
N GLN A 895 -27.34 -8.43 4.41
CA GLN A 895 -27.95 -7.55 3.39
C GLN A 895 -29.49 -7.55 3.35
N PHE A 896 -30.15 -8.51 4.02
CA PHE A 896 -31.60 -8.56 4.18
C PHE A 896 -32.07 -8.20 5.61
N GLN A 897 -31.17 -7.92 6.55
CA GLN A 897 -31.49 -7.77 7.97
C GLN A 897 -31.68 -6.33 8.51
N LYS A 898 -31.56 -5.26 7.70
CA LYS A 898 -31.88 -3.90 8.19
C LYS A 898 -32.67 -3.06 7.19
N PRO A 899 -33.86 -2.54 7.54
CA PRO A 899 -34.30 -1.28 6.96
C PRO A 899 -33.29 -0.21 7.40
N ILE A 900 -32.72 0.51 6.43
CA ILE A 900 -31.90 1.70 6.68
C ILE A 900 -32.76 2.69 7.47
N SER A 901 -32.55 2.78 8.78
CA SER A 901 -32.93 3.98 9.52
C SER A 901 -31.99 5.08 9.04
N VAL A 902 -32.51 5.93 8.16
CA VAL A 902 -31.85 7.15 7.71
C VAL A 902 -31.38 7.90 8.96
N PRO A 903 -30.07 8.14 9.16
CA PRO A 903 -29.63 8.99 10.26
C PRO A 903 -30.24 10.38 10.08
N PRO A 904 -30.74 11.02 11.15
CA PRO A 904 -31.28 12.37 11.03
C PRO A 904 -30.17 13.30 10.53
N PHE A 905 -30.43 13.91 9.37
CA PHE A 905 -29.73 15.06 8.78
C PHE A 905 -28.39 15.41 9.44
N GLN A 906 -27.29 15.03 8.76
CA GLN A 906 -25.98 15.60 9.00
C GLN A 906 -26.10 17.13 9.10
N LYS A 907 -25.46 17.67 10.14
CA LYS A 907 -25.28 19.10 10.36
C LYS A 907 -24.78 19.75 9.06
N PRO A 908 -25.30 20.93 8.67
CA PRO A 908 -24.79 21.61 7.48
C PRO A 908 -23.29 21.85 7.64
N ILE A 909 -22.52 21.34 6.67
CA ILE A 909 -21.11 21.66 6.44
C ILE A 909 -21.00 23.19 6.49
N GLY A 910 -20.11 23.70 7.33
CA GLY A 910 -19.82 25.13 7.37
C GLY A 910 -19.34 25.56 5.99
N ILE A 911 -20.01 26.55 5.38
CA ILE A 911 -19.58 27.09 4.10
C ILE A 911 -18.21 27.72 4.30
N CYS A 912 -17.22 27.21 3.59
CA CYS A 912 -15.89 27.78 3.52
C CYS A 912 -15.95 29.10 2.76
N PRO A 913 -15.45 30.20 3.34
CA PRO A 913 -15.39 31.46 2.61
C PRO A 913 -14.46 31.28 1.40
N ALA A 914 -14.97 31.57 0.20
CA ALA A 914 -14.18 31.58 -1.03
C ALA A 914 -13.20 32.78 -1.00
N MET A 915 -12.11 32.64 -0.26
CA MET A 915 -11.06 33.64 -0.18
C MET A 915 -9.86 33.20 -1.02
N PRO A 916 -9.24 34.11 -1.78
CA PRO A 916 -7.95 33.82 -2.41
C PRO A 916 -6.90 33.59 -1.33
N THR A 917 -6.19 32.46 -1.39
CA THR A 917 -5.01 32.20 -0.56
C THR A 917 -3.76 32.66 -1.31
N VAL A 918 -2.84 33.33 -0.63
CA VAL A 918 -1.57 33.77 -1.23
C VAL A 918 -0.46 32.76 -0.89
N ASN A 919 0.18 32.22 -1.92
CA ASN A 919 1.27 31.25 -1.73
C ASN A 919 2.56 31.92 -1.23
N ALA A 920 2.78 33.19 -1.60
CA ALA A 920 3.92 34.01 -1.15
C ALA A 920 3.53 35.49 -1.01
N CYS A 921 4.24 36.22 -0.15
CA CYS A 921 4.02 37.65 0.08
C CYS A 921 5.13 38.53 -0.50
N PRO A 922 4.80 39.74 -1.01
CA PRO A 922 5.80 40.68 -1.50
C PRO A 922 6.80 41.09 -0.41
N PHE A 923 7.99 41.55 -0.82
CA PHE A 923 9.01 42.06 0.09
C PHE A 923 8.45 43.13 1.05
N GLY A 924 8.66 42.96 2.36
CA GLY A 924 8.11 43.83 3.40
C GLY A 924 6.70 43.46 3.88
N GLN A 925 6.18 42.29 3.47
CA GLN A 925 4.97 41.68 4.01
C GLN A 925 5.28 40.26 4.49
N LYS A 926 4.60 39.82 5.55
CA LYS A 926 4.61 38.44 6.04
C LYS A 926 3.29 37.76 5.68
N ARG A 927 3.36 36.46 5.42
CA ARG A 927 2.19 35.60 5.26
C ARG A 927 1.52 35.44 6.62
N VAL A 928 0.21 35.67 6.69
CA VAL A 928 -0.60 35.49 7.90
C VAL A 928 -1.84 34.68 7.56
N VAL A 929 -2.30 33.86 8.50
CA VAL A 929 -3.55 33.12 8.36
C VAL A 929 -4.70 34.12 8.39
N SER A 930 -5.43 34.23 7.27
CA SER A 930 -6.62 35.07 7.17
C SER A 930 -7.88 34.34 7.65
N TYR A 931 -7.91 33.01 7.52
CA TYR A 931 -9.00 32.15 7.99
C TYR A 931 -8.53 30.70 8.05
N SER A 932 -8.93 29.95 9.08
CA SER A 932 -8.59 28.54 9.23
C SER A 932 -9.72 27.81 9.94
N THR A 933 -10.25 26.75 9.33
CA THR A 933 -11.12 25.80 10.01
C THR A 933 -10.82 24.36 9.54
N PRO A 934 -11.08 23.34 10.36
CA PRO A 934 -10.89 21.94 9.98
C PRO A 934 -11.63 21.57 8.69
N GLU A 935 -12.79 22.17 8.45
CA GLU A 935 -13.63 21.87 7.29
C GLU A 935 -13.25 22.63 6.01
N CYS A 936 -12.40 23.67 6.11
CA CYS A 936 -12.18 24.65 5.04
C CYS A 936 -10.71 24.92 4.70
N GLY A 937 -9.79 24.27 5.39
CA GLY A 937 -8.37 24.54 5.27
C GLY A 937 -7.98 25.93 5.76
N THR A 938 -6.72 26.27 5.52
CA THR A 938 -6.08 27.51 5.97
C THR A 938 -5.87 28.45 4.79
N TYR A 939 -6.53 29.60 4.82
CA TYR A 939 -6.34 30.68 3.86
C TYR A 939 -5.28 31.65 4.38
N TYR A 940 -4.39 32.08 3.50
CA TYR A 940 -3.31 33.02 3.81
C TYR A 940 -3.54 34.37 3.14
N ALA A 941 -3.15 35.45 3.81
CA ALA A 941 -3.07 36.81 3.28
C ALA A 941 -1.71 37.44 3.62
N CYS A 942 -1.38 38.56 2.98
CA CYS A 942 -0.16 39.29 3.27
C CYS A 942 -0.41 40.48 4.19
N GLU A 943 0.32 40.52 5.30
CA GLU A 943 0.30 41.62 6.26
C GLU A 943 1.68 42.33 6.23
N PRO A 944 1.76 43.66 6.21
CA PRO A 944 3.03 44.37 6.30
C PRO A 944 3.84 43.92 7.53
N THR A 945 5.12 43.60 7.36
CA THR A 945 6.02 43.38 8.50
C THR A 945 6.21 44.74 9.17
N THR A 946 5.72 44.87 10.41
CA THR A 946 5.81 46.09 11.21
C THR A 946 7.26 46.58 11.26
N GLY A 947 7.56 47.67 10.54
CA GLY A 947 8.91 48.22 10.41
C GLY A 947 9.23 48.80 9.03
N ALA A 948 8.50 48.43 7.98
CA ALA A 948 8.62 49.09 6.68
C ALA A 948 7.71 50.32 6.62
N GLU A 949 8.29 51.53 6.51
CA GLU A 949 7.52 52.72 6.17
C GLU A 949 6.76 52.46 4.85
N PRO A 950 5.43 52.67 4.81
CA PRO A 950 4.65 52.37 3.63
C PRO A 950 5.17 53.20 2.46
N GLY A 951 5.61 52.51 1.41
CA GLY A 951 5.88 53.12 0.12
C GLY A 951 4.68 53.98 -0.26
N THR A 952 4.89 55.29 -0.37
CA THR A 952 3.85 56.26 -0.67
C THR A 952 3.27 55.95 -2.04
N VAL A 953 2.05 55.40 -2.07
CA VAL A 953 1.22 55.37 -3.27
C VAL A 953 0.94 56.83 -3.64
N THR A 954 1.54 57.30 -4.72
CA THR A 954 1.26 58.63 -5.27
C THR A 954 -0.04 58.58 -6.04
N TYR A 955 -1.03 59.36 -5.58
CA TYR A 955 -2.28 59.55 -6.30
C TYR A 955 -2.13 60.60 -7.41
N PRO A 956 -2.84 60.46 -8.54
CA PRO A 956 -3.88 59.46 -8.81
C PRO A 956 -3.36 58.03 -9.10
N TYR A 957 -4.05 57.02 -8.58
CA TYR A 957 -3.75 55.60 -8.75
C TYR A 957 -4.75 54.94 -9.70
N LYS A 958 -4.26 54.25 -10.74
CA LYS A 958 -5.08 53.60 -11.77
C LYS A 958 -5.12 52.09 -11.57
N PHE A 959 -6.31 51.53 -11.36
CA PHE A 959 -6.56 50.10 -11.25
C PHE A 959 -6.51 49.42 -12.63
N SER A 960 -6.28 48.10 -12.65
CA SER A 960 -6.14 47.29 -13.87
C SER A 960 -7.37 47.34 -14.79
N ASN A 961 -8.55 47.57 -14.22
CA ASN A 961 -9.81 47.74 -14.96
C ASN A 961 -10.06 49.18 -15.46
N GLY A 962 -9.09 50.09 -15.26
CA GLY A 962 -9.13 51.46 -15.75
C GLY A 962 -9.70 52.50 -14.79
N PHE A 963 -10.21 52.10 -13.61
CA PHE A 963 -10.65 53.05 -12.58
C PHE A 963 -9.47 53.87 -12.03
N VAL A 964 -9.64 55.18 -11.82
CA VAL A 964 -8.60 56.08 -11.30
C VAL A 964 -9.06 56.66 -9.97
N ALA A 965 -8.45 56.21 -8.87
CA ALA A 965 -8.63 56.81 -7.57
C ALA A 965 -7.72 58.03 -7.41
N ASN A 966 -8.29 59.17 -7.05
CA ASN A 966 -7.51 60.41 -6.85
C ASN A 966 -6.98 60.56 -5.41
N ASP A 967 -7.40 59.68 -4.51
CA ASP A 967 -6.94 59.59 -3.13
C ASP A 967 -7.20 58.18 -2.56
N TYR A 968 -6.72 57.94 -1.35
CA TYR A 968 -6.87 56.66 -0.65
C TYR A 968 -8.33 56.33 -0.31
N ALA A 969 -9.15 57.34 -0.02
CA ALA A 969 -10.55 57.12 0.32
C ALA A 969 -11.31 56.58 -0.90
N GLY A 970 -11.10 57.15 -2.08
CA GLY A 970 -11.70 56.68 -3.32
C GLY A 970 -11.15 55.32 -3.78
N ALA A 971 -9.89 55.01 -3.48
CA ALA A 971 -9.33 53.67 -3.71
C ALA A 971 -9.99 52.63 -2.79
N LYS A 972 -10.18 52.97 -1.51
CA LYS A 972 -10.78 52.08 -0.50
C LYS A 972 -12.27 51.82 -0.77
N GLU A 973 -13.03 52.86 -1.11
CA GLU A 973 -14.45 52.73 -1.46
C GLU A 973 -14.67 51.93 -2.74
N TYR A 974 -13.70 51.91 -3.65
CA TYR A 974 -13.76 51.08 -4.86
C TYR A 974 -13.50 49.59 -4.59
N CYS A 975 -12.70 49.27 -3.56
CA CYS A 975 -12.35 47.89 -3.21
C CYS A 975 -13.32 47.23 -2.22
N LEU A 976 -14.13 48.02 -1.50
CA LEU A 976 -15.22 47.57 -0.64
C LEU A 976 -16.50 47.38 -1.46
#